data_AF-A0A926ED63-F1
#
_entry.id   AF-A0A926ED63-F1
#
_cell.length_a   1.000
_cell.length_b   1.000
_cell.length_c   1.000
_cell.angle_alpha   90.00
_cell.angle_beta   90.00
_cell.angle_gamma   90.00
#
_symmetry.space_group_name_H-M   'P 1'
#
loop_
_entity.id
_entity.type
_entity.pdbx_description
1 polymer ?
#
loop_
_entity_poly.entity_id
_entity_poly.type
_entity_poly.pdbx_seq_one_letter_code
_entity_poly.pdbx_strand_id
1 'polypeptide(L)'
;MKEINKVSKRGYIALCIMIFIFALVDIDYLYASEQKIKIGYIPNYGTLIDWEDENKKGYGYDYFDEISKYTGWEYEYIPCTLEEGLEMLQKGEIDIFGPMQKTLEREEVFDFTEANFGYEFGLIYAYEESPFYYKDFEDFNGMRVGVQNQSFYLNEMKSYCQKNNIEVEFVEAGSSNIDDELRDGKYDVLISGSLYHIPNIKIVGKIANRPFYYATSKGNPEILEQLEEALQAIRLNQVDFQGDLYHKYYGDRLMGTPTYTKEELDIIKAYPKLVVEIEPWAVPLQYIDSKTGEGRGIVVDLLNEIGKQCGIEFEYIPSTHDTGQCEGRADLYASYHKERYGVPMYLTNKILSVSMVFVAPKALDVSKSLTAGIAQLDNIDVNQLAKRYPDIVIQQYYAITDVSELLSREETDLVVTSLYTFNELVKYGNNKNYLAYPTGIELDIDLGVSKNLPKNLPKEFVAILNKASTAISKDKINSIIFANTIEHVRARSIKDIIERNFLEIIRIIIRVLLMIVCFIIVIVYVVDSKKKAMQKVAYEDPITGLSTLTKFKLDIAKALENAEPGEYALLALDVDNFSYINNWVGYEVGNKVLQVLARELQASAKNQTFLAREGSDIFLIFTNLKDLSAPKVLDDYRKNIVEAIPELKKLNHHPTFNIGIYKITDLKQDISHMIDCANIARRRVKGQYGDSIAEYTVELNAQIQKQRQIILEMEQALYTQEFTIVLQPKVNLLTEKVEGAEALVRWYRPNGEGVYPDEFIPLFEQNGFIIRLDLYMFEEICKLIRQWQHGGVRPLPRVSVNISQVTLLSEGLCETLMEIIKGCQVSTKYIELELTESAFSTNMEKAMQVVAKLKQLGFSISLDDFGSGYSSFNMLKDIHVDVIKIDKEFLNHHVLTENDIEIIRHIVDIAKVLKMKTVIEGVETKEQVDVLREIGCNLAQGYYFAKPLTKEAFEHYFNEK
;
A
#
# COMPACT_ATOMS: atom_id res chain seq x y z
N MET A 1 3.35 10.29 -52.15
CA MET A 1 4.26 10.79 -51.08
C MET A 1 3.76 10.61 -49.64
N LYS A 2 2.45 10.46 -49.36
CA LYS A 2 1.94 10.16 -47.99
C LYS A 2 2.07 8.70 -47.54
N GLU A 3 2.25 7.74 -48.47
CA GLU A 3 2.42 6.32 -48.12
C GLU A 3 3.87 5.91 -47.81
N ILE A 4 4.86 6.63 -48.36
CA ILE A 4 6.29 6.32 -48.15
C ILE A 4 6.74 6.63 -46.70
N ASN A 5 6.06 7.55 -46.01
CA ASN A 5 6.38 7.91 -44.61
C ASN A 5 5.74 7.02 -43.54
N LYS A 6 4.75 6.18 -43.88
CA LYS A 6 4.16 5.22 -42.93
C LYS A 6 4.96 3.92 -42.85
N VAL A 7 5.67 3.57 -43.94
CA VAL A 7 6.50 2.36 -44.03
C VAL A 7 7.80 2.50 -43.22
N SER A 8 8.38 3.70 -43.13
CA SER A 8 9.60 3.92 -42.34
C SER A 8 9.38 3.85 -40.82
N LYS A 9 8.24 4.34 -40.31
CA LYS A 9 7.91 4.31 -38.86
C LYS A 9 7.78 2.88 -38.32
N ARG A 10 7.12 1.99 -39.06
CA ARG A 10 6.96 0.58 -38.65
C ARG A 10 8.27 -0.20 -38.78
N GLY A 11 9.10 0.11 -39.78
CA GLY A 11 10.41 -0.52 -39.96
C GLY A 11 11.38 -0.24 -38.81
N TYR A 12 11.44 0.99 -38.30
CA TYR A 12 12.33 1.35 -37.19
C TYR A 12 11.88 0.75 -35.85
N ILE A 13 10.58 0.72 -35.57
CA ILE A 13 10.04 0.08 -34.37
C ILE A 13 10.25 -1.43 -34.43
N ALA A 14 10.03 -2.06 -35.59
CA ALA A 14 10.28 -3.48 -35.78
C ALA A 14 11.76 -3.84 -35.64
N LEU A 15 12.68 -2.98 -36.09
CA LEU A 15 14.12 -3.18 -35.94
C LEU A 15 14.58 -3.06 -34.47
N CYS A 16 14.05 -2.08 -33.73
CA CYS A 16 14.34 -1.94 -32.30
C CYS A 16 13.75 -3.09 -31.47
N ILE A 17 12.54 -3.57 -31.82
CA ILE A 17 11.94 -4.74 -31.18
C ILE A 17 12.73 -6.01 -31.52
N MET A 18 13.21 -6.17 -32.76
CA MET A 18 14.09 -7.29 -33.13
C MET A 18 15.40 -7.28 -32.35
N ILE A 19 16.02 -6.12 -32.17
CA ILE A 19 17.26 -5.98 -31.38
C ILE A 19 16.98 -6.25 -29.89
N PHE A 20 15.80 -5.88 -29.39
CA PHE A 20 15.37 -6.14 -28.01
C PHE A 20 15.06 -7.62 -27.77
N ILE A 21 14.41 -8.29 -28.74
CA ILE A 21 14.13 -9.73 -28.70
C ILE A 21 15.43 -10.54 -28.84
N PHE A 22 16.34 -10.16 -29.75
CA PHE A 22 17.66 -10.82 -29.85
C PHE A 22 18.54 -10.65 -28.60
N ALA A 23 18.25 -9.67 -27.76
CA ALA A 23 18.94 -9.45 -26.49
C ALA A 23 18.29 -10.17 -25.28
N LEU A 24 17.09 -10.75 -25.45
CA LEU A 24 16.29 -11.35 -24.39
C LEU A 24 16.04 -12.84 -24.55
N VAL A 25 16.39 -13.44 -25.68
CA VAL A 25 16.20 -14.88 -25.88
C VAL A 25 17.45 -15.62 -25.40
N ASP A 26 17.40 -16.11 -24.17
CA ASP A 26 18.06 -17.37 -23.79
C ASP A 26 17.28 -18.51 -24.48
N ILE A 27 17.96 -19.23 -25.37
CA ILE A 27 17.40 -20.40 -26.03
C ILE A 27 17.59 -21.57 -25.08
N ASP A 28 16.63 -21.79 -24.20
CA ASP A 28 16.41 -23.06 -23.50
C ASP A 28 14.95 -23.13 -23.08
N TYR A 29 14.02 -23.34 -24.02
CA TYR A 29 12.69 -23.91 -23.75
C TYR A 29 12.01 -24.23 -25.08
N LEU A 30 12.20 -25.46 -25.54
CA LEU A 30 11.37 -26.07 -26.57
C LEU A 30 11.56 -27.57 -26.43
N TYR A 31 10.68 -28.19 -25.62
CA TYR A 31 10.11 -29.54 -25.73
C TYR A 31 9.50 -29.87 -24.36
N ALA A 32 8.20 -29.61 -24.18
CA ALA A 32 7.42 -30.17 -23.08
C ALA A 32 6.30 -31.01 -23.72
N SER A 33 6.27 -32.31 -23.46
CA SER A 33 5.17 -33.18 -23.85
C SER A 33 4.10 -33.17 -22.75
N GLU A 34 2.85 -32.87 -23.10
CA GLU A 34 1.70 -32.89 -22.20
C GLU A 34 1.27 -34.34 -21.85
N GLN A 35 2.09 -35.06 -21.07
CA GLN A 35 1.69 -36.37 -20.51
C GLN A 35 1.27 -36.19 -19.05
N LYS A 36 0.01 -36.55 -18.75
CA LYS A 36 -0.55 -36.54 -17.39
C LYS A 36 -0.37 -37.91 -16.72
N ILE A 37 0.21 -37.92 -15.53
CA ILE A 37 0.54 -39.13 -14.75
C ILE A 37 -0.24 -39.12 -13.44
N LYS A 38 -0.93 -40.22 -13.14
CA LYS A 38 -1.69 -40.42 -11.90
C LYS A 38 -0.82 -41.04 -10.82
N ILE A 39 -0.67 -40.33 -9.70
CA ILE A 39 0.16 -40.76 -8.57
C ILE A 39 -0.75 -41.08 -7.38
N GLY A 40 -0.74 -42.33 -6.93
CA GLY A 40 -1.34 -42.69 -5.65
C GLY A 40 -0.45 -42.23 -4.49
N TYR A 41 -1.04 -41.68 -3.44
CA TYR A 41 -0.30 -41.34 -2.22
C TYR A 41 -1.11 -41.62 -0.95
N ILE A 42 -0.41 -41.87 0.15
CA ILE A 42 -1.00 -42.04 1.47
C ILE A 42 -0.97 -40.69 2.21
N PRO A 43 -2.13 -40.11 2.60
CA PRO A 43 -2.16 -38.85 3.35
C PRO A 43 -1.40 -38.95 4.67
N ASN A 44 -0.71 -37.88 5.08
CA ASN A 44 0.08 -37.78 6.32
C ASN A 44 1.26 -38.77 6.42
N TYR A 45 1.54 -39.51 5.35
CA TYR A 45 2.77 -40.25 5.17
C TYR A 45 3.73 -39.37 4.36
N GLY A 46 4.98 -39.26 4.83
CA GLY A 46 5.93 -38.20 4.47
C GLY A 46 6.20 -37.87 2.99
N THR A 47 5.62 -38.58 2.02
CA THR A 47 5.64 -38.17 0.62
C THR A 47 4.80 -36.94 0.31
N LEU A 48 3.61 -36.78 0.91
CA LEU A 48 2.72 -35.64 0.66
C LEU A 48 2.04 -35.22 1.97
N ILE A 49 2.29 -33.99 2.38
CA ILE A 49 1.73 -33.37 3.58
C ILE A 49 0.75 -32.30 3.10
N ASP A 50 -0.55 -32.57 3.26
CA ASP A 50 -1.60 -31.60 3.01
C ASP A 50 -1.88 -30.87 4.33
N TRP A 51 -1.50 -29.61 4.43
CA TRP A 51 -2.05 -28.72 5.46
C TRP A 51 -3.16 -27.93 4.79
N GLU A 52 -4.32 -27.84 5.45
CA GLU A 52 -5.47 -27.00 5.08
C GLU A 52 -4.99 -25.71 4.41
N ASP A 53 -5.19 -25.60 3.08
CA ASP A 53 -5.00 -24.45 2.17
C ASP A 53 -4.09 -24.74 0.95
N GLU A 54 -4.66 -25.36 -0.10
CA GLU A 54 -4.32 -25.37 -1.55
C GLU A 54 -2.84 -25.55 -2.02
N ASN A 55 -1.84 -25.64 -1.15
CA ASN A 55 -0.41 -25.72 -1.50
C ASN A 55 0.19 -27.07 -1.09
N LYS A 56 0.30 -27.98 -2.06
CA LYS A 56 0.92 -29.30 -1.90
C LYS A 56 2.42 -29.17 -1.57
N LYS A 57 2.89 -29.82 -0.50
CA LYS A 57 4.31 -29.87 -0.09
C LYS A 57 4.64 -31.25 0.50
N GLY A 58 5.91 -31.66 0.45
CA GLY A 58 6.35 -32.91 1.05
C GLY A 58 7.59 -33.48 0.37
N TYR A 59 8.23 -34.46 1.00
CA TYR A 59 9.44 -35.08 0.46
C TYR A 59 9.20 -35.70 -0.91
N GLY A 60 8.09 -36.42 -1.08
CA GLY A 60 7.70 -37.02 -2.36
C GLY A 60 7.26 -35.98 -3.38
N TYR A 61 6.52 -34.95 -2.94
CA TYR A 61 6.06 -33.86 -3.81
C TYR A 61 7.24 -33.09 -4.45
N ASP A 62 8.19 -32.63 -3.63
CA ASP A 62 9.37 -31.90 -4.13
C ASP A 62 10.25 -32.81 -5.02
N TYR A 63 10.26 -34.12 -4.73
CA TYR A 63 10.95 -35.09 -5.58
C TYR A 63 10.26 -35.19 -6.95
N PHE A 64 8.92 -35.27 -6.99
CA PHE A 64 8.17 -35.30 -8.24
C PHE A 64 8.24 -33.98 -9.02
N ASP A 65 8.28 -32.82 -8.33
CA ASP A 65 8.55 -31.52 -8.93
C ASP A 65 9.91 -31.52 -9.65
N GLU A 66 10.95 -32.04 -9.00
CA GLU A 66 12.26 -32.16 -9.64
C GLU A 66 12.23 -33.15 -10.81
N ILE A 67 11.56 -34.31 -10.68
CA ILE A 67 11.38 -35.27 -11.78
C ILE A 67 10.66 -34.62 -12.97
N SER A 68 9.71 -33.71 -12.73
CA SER A 68 8.98 -33.02 -13.82
C SER A 68 9.89 -32.18 -14.71
N LYS A 69 11.01 -31.66 -14.17
CA LYS A 69 11.98 -30.86 -14.94
C LYS A 69 12.72 -31.68 -15.98
N TYR A 70 12.84 -32.99 -15.76
CA TYR A 70 13.49 -33.93 -16.69
C TYR A 70 12.50 -34.62 -17.62
N THR A 71 11.30 -34.92 -17.12
CA THR A 71 10.27 -35.68 -17.85
C THR A 71 9.24 -34.81 -18.58
N GLY A 72 9.01 -33.58 -18.12
CA GLY A 72 7.93 -32.71 -18.59
C GLY A 72 6.52 -33.12 -18.14
N TRP A 73 6.39 -34.07 -17.20
CA TRP A 73 5.09 -34.62 -16.77
C TRP A 73 4.26 -33.64 -15.94
N GLU A 74 2.94 -33.72 -16.10
CA GLU A 74 1.96 -33.15 -15.16
C GLU A 74 1.36 -34.24 -14.27
N TYR A 75 1.14 -33.95 -12.99
CA TYR A 75 0.71 -34.96 -12.02
C TYR A 75 -0.72 -34.77 -11.49
N GLU A 76 -1.49 -35.85 -11.47
CA GLU A 76 -2.77 -35.97 -10.75
C GLU A 76 -2.56 -36.84 -9.51
N TYR A 77 -2.75 -36.28 -8.32
CA TYR A 77 -2.50 -36.97 -7.04
C TYR A 77 -3.79 -37.56 -6.47
N ILE A 78 -3.82 -38.86 -6.21
CA ILE A 78 -5.01 -39.60 -5.74
C ILE A 78 -4.75 -40.15 -4.33
N PRO A 79 -5.48 -39.69 -3.29
CA PRO A 79 -5.31 -40.18 -1.92
C PRO A 79 -5.84 -41.60 -1.75
N CYS A 80 -5.09 -42.46 -1.06
CA CYS A 80 -5.45 -43.86 -0.80
C CYS A 80 -4.78 -44.39 0.48
N THR A 81 -5.29 -45.50 1.03
CA THR A 81 -4.55 -46.30 2.02
C THR A 81 -3.51 -47.19 1.33
N LEU A 82 -2.59 -47.81 2.09
CA LEU A 82 -1.59 -48.72 1.52
C LEU A 82 -2.24 -49.88 0.75
N GLU A 83 -3.33 -50.44 1.27
CA GLU A 83 -4.06 -51.56 0.64
C GLU A 83 -4.78 -51.12 -0.64
N GLU A 84 -5.52 -50.00 -0.58
CA GLU A 84 -6.20 -49.42 -1.73
C GLU A 84 -5.21 -49.03 -2.84
N GLY A 85 -4.08 -48.40 -2.47
CA GLY A 85 -3.06 -47.97 -3.43
C GLY A 85 -2.40 -49.14 -4.17
N LEU A 86 -2.13 -50.26 -3.48
CA LEU A 86 -1.62 -51.48 -4.12
C LEU A 86 -2.66 -52.07 -5.09
N GLU A 87 -3.94 -52.12 -4.71
CA GLU A 87 -5.00 -52.59 -5.61
C GLU A 87 -5.19 -51.68 -6.83
N MET A 88 -5.20 -50.36 -6.62
CA MET A 88 -5.35 -49.37 -7.70
C MET A 88 -4.19 -49.43 -8.69
N LEU A 89 -2.96 -49.60 -8.19
CA LEU A 89 -1.78 -49.78 -9.04
C LEU A 89 -1.90 -51.07 -9.86
N GLN A 90 -2.37 -52.16 -9.25
CA GLN A 90 -2.52 -53.45 -9.94
C GLN A 90 -3.61 -53.40 -11.03
N LYS A 91 -4.69 -52.65 -10.80
CA LYS A 91 -5.78 -52.43 -11.75
C LYS A 91 -5.44 -51.41 -12.84
N GLY A 92 -4.32 -50.69 -12.72
CA GLY A 92 -3.90 -49.63 -13.64
C GLY A 92 -4.71 -48.33 -13.50
N GLU A 93 -5.32 -48.11 -12.33
CA GLU A 93 -6.08 -46.88 -12.03
C GLU A 93 -5.17 -45.71 -11.63
N ILE A 94 -3.98 -46.03 -11.12
CA ILE A 94 -2.85 -45.11 -10.92
C ILE A 94 -1.63 -45.62 -11.68
N ASP A 95 -0.76 -44.70 -12.11
CA ASP A 95 0.42 -45.01 -12.90
C ASP A 95 1.65 -45.26 -12.02
N ILE A 96 1.79 -44.49 -10.93
CA ILE A 96 2.92 -44.58 -9.99
C ILE A 96 2.39 -44.61 -8.55
N PHE A 97 2.98 -45.47 -7.72
CA PHE A 97 2.72 -45.52 -6.28
C PHE A 97 4.03 -45.59 -5.46
N GLY A 98 4.13 -44.83 -4.38
CA GLY A 98 5.30 -44.81 -3.50
C GLY A 98 5.14 -43.82 -2.33
N PRO A 99 5.97 -43.93 -1.27
CA PRO A 99 7.17 -44.73 -1.19
C PRO A 99 6.86 -46.19 -0.80
N MET A 100 7.58 -47.16 -1.39
CA MET A 100 7.34 -48.58 -1.15
C MET A 100 8.65 -49.40 -1.05
N GLN A 101 8.73 -50.32 -0.08
CA GLN A 101 9.83 -51.29 0.00
C GLN A 101 9.62 -52.44 -1.00
N LYS A 102 10.70 -52.84 -1.69
CA LYS A 102 10.74 -54.03 -2.54
C LYS A 102 10.71 -55.29 -1.69
N THR A 103 9.81 -56.22 -2.03
CA THR A 103 9.76 -57.57 -1.46
C THR A 103 9.54 -58.55 -2.60
N LEU A 104 10.00 -59.80 -2.43
CA LEU A 104 9.86 -60.83 -3.46
C LEU A 104 8.39 -61.00 -3.91
N GLU A 105 7.44 -60.93 -2.97
CA GLU A 105 6.01 -61.02 -3.25
C GLU A 105 5.49 -59.83 -4.07
N ARG A 106 5.98 -58.60 -3.82
CA ARG A 106 5.57 -57.41 -4.57
C ARG A 106 6.21 -57.34 -5.96
N GLU A 107 7.43 -57.81 -6.11
CA GLU A 107 8.13 -57.86 -7.41
C GLU A 107 7.50 -58.87 -8.39
N GLU A 108 6.72 -59.83 -7.87
CA GLU A 108 5.91 -60.70 -8.74
C GLU A 108 4.74 -59.94 -9.39
N VAL A 109 4.28 -58.82 -8.81
CA VAL A 109 3.04 -58.12 -9.20
C VAL A 109 3.29 -56.70 -9.75
N PHE A 110 4.37 -56.03 -9.36
CA PHE A 110 4.69 -54.66 -9.74
C PHE A 110 6.13 -54.52 -10.24
N ASP A 111 6.36 -53.54 -11.13
CA ASP A 111 7.70 -53.16 -11.55
C ASP A 111 8.17 -51.94 -10.73
N PHE A 112 9.42 -51.97 -10.27
CA PHE A 112 9.98 -50.93 -9.40
C PHE A 112 11.20 -50.25 -10.02
N THR A 113 11.41 -48.98 -9.68
CA THR A 113 12.66 -48.26 -10.03
C THR A 113 13.89 -48.97 -9.47
N GLU A 114 14.99 -49.01 -10.21
CA GLU A 114 16.28 -49.53 -9.72
C GLU A 114 16.90 -48.57 -8.70
N ALA A 115 16.86 -47.27 -8.99
CA ALA A 115 17.23 -46.24 -8.05
C ALA A 115 16.19 -46.12 -6.92
N ASN A 116 16.64 -46.28 -5.66
CA ASN A 116 15.84 -45.83 -4.51
C ASN A 116 15.75 -44.31 -4.52
N PHE A 117 14.74 -43.74 -3.87
CA PHE A 117 14.67 -42.28 -3.75
C PHE A 117 14.76 -41.79 -2.31
N GLY A 118 14.97 -42.70 -1.36
CA GLY A 118 15.30 -42.38 0.03
C GLY A 118 15.40 -43.63 0.91
N TYR A 119 15.65 -43.38 2.20
CA TYR A 119 15.70 -44.41 3.24
C TYR A 119 14.72 -44.09 4.37
N GLU A 120 14.09 -45.12 4.91
CA GLU A 120 13.18 -45.02 6.04
C GLU A 120 13.64 -45.93 7.17
N PHE A 121 13.58 -45.41 8.40
CA PHE A 121 13.89 -46.18 9.60
C PHE A 121 12.62 -46.81 10.18
N GLY A 122 12.69 -48.08 10.55
CA GLY A 122 11.69 -48.70 11.42
C GLY A 122 11.88 -48.21 12.84
N LEU A 123 10.96 -47.36 13.32
CA LEU A 123 10.97 -46.78 14.65
C LEU A 123 9.90 -47.43 15.52
N ILE A 124 10.24 -47.61 16.79
CA ILE A 124 9.28 -47.99 17.81
C ILE A 124 8.90 -46.74 18.58
N TYR A 125 7.62 -46.43 18.51
CA TYR A 125 7.02 -45.26 19.10
C TYR A 125 6.23 -45.65 20.34
N ALA A 126 6.31 -44.81 21.36
CA ALA A 126 5.46 -44.84 22.53
C ALA A 126 4.87 -43.45 22.76
N TYR A 127 3.75 -43.35 23.47
CA TYR A 127 3.20 -42.06 23.87
C TYR A 127 4.20 -41.30 24.76
N GLU A 128 4.29 -39.97 24.64
CA GLU A 128 5.34 -39.16 25.28
C GLU A 128 5.41 -39.35 26.81
N GLU A 129 4.25 -39.43 27.47
CA GLU A 129 4.11 -39.61 28.92
C GLU A 129 4.35 -41.05 29.42
N SER A 130 4.61 -42.01 28.52
CA SER A 130 4.87 -43.40 28.91
C SER A 130 6.16 -43.53 29.75
N PRO A 131 6.31 -44.57 30.59
CA PRO A 131 7.51 -44.73 31.41
C PRO A 131 8.76 -45.21 30.64
N PHE A 132 8.65 -45.43 29.32
CA PHE A 132 9.68 -46.09 28.52
C PHE A 132 10.83 -45.14 28.14
N TYR A 133 12.07 -45.61 28.31
CA TYR A 133 13.29 -44.90 27.92
C TYR A 133 13.89 -45.49 26.65
N TYR A 134 14.73 -44.70 25.97
CA TYR A 134 15.34 -45.12 24.71
C TYR A 134 16.27 -46.33 24.92
N LYS A 135 16.03 -47.41 24.16
CA LYS A 135 16.75 -48.70 24.22
C LYS A 135 16.62 -49.51 25.52
N ASP A 136 15.63 -49.20 26.36
CA ASP A 136 15.34 -50.00 27.56
C ASP A 136 14.43 -51.20 27.21
N PHE A 137 14.99 -52.17 26.48
CA PHE A 137 14.21 -53.24 25.85
C PHE A 137 13.81 -54.39 26.79
N GLU A 138 14.34 -54.46 28.02
CA GLU A 138 13.92 -55.47 29.00
C GLU A 138 12.47 -55.28 29.43
N ASP A 139 11.99 -54.03 29.41
CA ASP A 139 10.61 -53.65 29.70
C ASP A 139 9.61 -54.08 28.61
N PHE A 140 10.10 -54.48 27.42
CA PHE A 140 9.25 -54.77 26.25
C PHE A 140 8.61 -56.17 26.29
N ASN A 141 8.99 -57.03 27.24
CA ASN A 141 8.43 -58.37 27.37
C ASN A 141 6.95 -58.34 27.79
N GLY A 142 6.11 -59.04 27.04
CA GLY A 142 4.65 -59.11 27.25
C GLY A 142 3.88 -57.91 26.72
N MET A 143 4.53 -56.96 26.05
CA MET A 143 3.86 -55.80 25.46
C MET A 143 3.04 -56.16 24.23
N ARG A 144 1.97 -55.40 24.01
CA ARG A 144 1.19 -55.38 22.76
C ARG A 144 1.85 -54.39 21.80
N VAL A 145 2.29 -54.89 20.64
CA VAL A 145 2.92 -54.10 19.57
C VAL A 145 1.92 -53.91 18.45
N GLY A 146 1.50 -52.66 18.22
CA GLY A 146 0.65 -52.28 17.11
C GLY A 146 1.41 -52.33 15.79
N VAL A 147 0.85 -53.01 14.77
CA VAL A 147 1.45 -53.11 13.42
C VAL A 147 0.38 -53.02 12.34
N GLN A 148 0.63 -52.25 11.28
CA GLN A 148 -0.24 -52.18 10.11
C GLN A 148 -0.19 -53.49 9.28
N ASN A 149 -1.33 -53.90 8.73
CA ASN A 149 -1.43 -55.08 7.87
C ASN A 149 -0.57 -54.92 6.59
N GLN A 150 0.08 -56.00 6.15
CA GLN A 150 1.06 -56.02 5.04
C GLN A 150 2.25 -55.02 5.18
N SER A 151 2.50 -54.50 6.38
CA SER A 151 3.66 -53.64 6.64
C SER A 151 4.97 -54.42 6.61
N PHE A 152 5.95 -53.86 5.91
CA PHE A 152 7.31 -54.40 5.86
C PHE A 152 7.91 -54.57 7.26
N TYR A 153 7.61 -53.66 8.19
CA TYR A 153 8.21 -53.61 9.52
C TYR A 153 7.74 -54.74 10.46
N LEU A 154 6.64 -55.44 10.14
CA LEU A 154 6.17 -56.59 10.91
C LEU A 154 7.23 -57.71 10.96
N ASN A 155 7.82 -58.03 9.81
CA ASN A 155 8.80 -59.11 9.70
C ASN A 155 10.15 -58.73 10.32
N GLU A 156 10.53 -57.45 10.23
CA GLU A 156 11.72 -56.94 10.90
C GLU A 156 11.55 -56.96 12.42
N MET A 157 10.38 -56.59 12.94
CA MET A 157 10.11 -56.64 14.39
C MET A 157 10.13 -58.06 14.91
N LYS A 158 9.51 -59.02 14.19
CA LYS A 158 9.58 -60.45 14.55
C LYS A 158 11.02 -60.95 14.61
N SER A 159 11.85 -60.57 13.62
CA SER A 159 13.27 -60.93 13.58
C SER A 159 14.05 -60.28 14.74
N TYR A 160 13.72 -59.04 15.08
CA TYR A 160 14.33 -58.32 16.20
C TYR A 160 13.98 -58.95 17.55
N CYS A 161 12.71 -59.27 17.79
CA CYS A 161 12.24 -59.95 19.01
C CYS A 161 12.92 -61.31 19.18
N GLN A 162 13.01 -62.13 18.12
CA GLN A 162 13.72 -63.41 18.14
C GLN A 162 15.21 -63.26 18.46
N LYS A 163 15.89 -62.26 17.88
CA LYS A 163 17.33 -62.05 18.11
C LYS A 163 17.64 -61.61 19.54
N ASN A 164 16.71 -60.93 20.19
CA ASN A 164 16.91 -60.36 21.53
C ASN A 164 16.15 -61.11 22.64
N ASN A 165 15.55 -62.28 22.35
CA ASN A 165 14.72 -63.06 23.29
C ASN A 165 13.61 -62.23 23.96
N ILE A 166 12.92 -61.40 23.17
CA ILE A 166 11.79 -60.59 23.64
C ILE A 166 10.49 -61.24 23.15
N GLU A 167 9.55 -61.51 24.06
CA GLU A 167 8.21 -62.00 23.71
C GLU A 167 7.21 -60.83 23.69
N VAL A 168 6.50 -60.64 22.58
CA VAL A 168 5.50 -59.58 22.40
C VAL A 168 4.23 -60.13 21.74
N GLU A 169 3.09 -59.49 22.00
CA GLU A 169 1.83 -59.76 21.32
C GLU A 169 1.66 -58.78 20.15
N PHE A 170 1.51 -59.26 18.92
CA PHE A 170 1.27 -58.38 17.77
C PHE A 170 -0.23 -58.11 17.60
N VAL A 171 -0.59 -56.83 17.61
CA VAL A 171 -1.97 -56.35 17.46
C VAL A 171 -2.09 -55.57 16.15
N GLU A 172 -3.15 -55.81 15.38
CA GLU A 172 -3.40 -55.09 14.15
C GLU A 172 -3.77 -53.62 14.45
N ALA A 173 -2.95 -52.70 13.92
CA ALA A 173 -3.19 -51.26 13.98
C ALA A 173 -4.04 -50.82 12.79
N GLY A 174 -4.99 -49.91 13.04
CA GLY A 174 -5.84 -49.34 11.99
C GLY A 174 -5.05 -48.58 10.91
N SER A 175 -5.67 -48.32 9.76
CA SER A 175 -5.01 -47.60 8.65
C SER A 175 -5.10 -46.07 8.77
N SER A 176 -6.08 -45.52 9.48
CA SER A 176 -6.34 -44.07 9.53
C SER A 176 -6.32 -43.41 10.92
N ASN A 177 -6.44 -44.16 12.03
CA ASN A 177 -6.61 -43.61 13.40
C ASN A 177 -5.55 -44.15 14.40
N ILE A 178 -4.30 -44.28 13.94
CA ILE A 178 -3.24 -45.02 14.64
C ILE A 178 -2.78 -44.33 15.93
N ASP A 179 -2.83 -43.00 15.95
CA ASP A 179 -2.47 -42.12 17.05
C ASP A 179 -3.49 -42.18 18.19
N ASP A 180 -4.79 -42.16 17.85
CA ASP A 180 -5.87 -42.39 18.81
C ASP A 180 -5.80 -43.80 19.41
N GLU A 181 -5.53 -44.82 18.59
CA GLU A 181 -5.40 -46.20 19.07
C GLU A 181 -4.20 -46.42 20.01
N LEU A 182 -3.09 -45.72 19.77
CA LEU A 182 -1.91 -45.75 20.66
C LEU A 182 -2.18 -45.00 21.98
N ARG A 183 -2.84 -43.84 21.92
CA ARG A 183 -3.22 -43.04 23.10
C ARG A 183 -4.23 -43.79 23.98
N ASP A 184 -5.22 -44.43 23.37
CA ASP A 184 -6.31 -45.12 24.07
C ASP A 184 -5.87 -46.51 24.60
N GLY A 185 -4.61 -46.91 24.37
CA GLY A 185 -3.98 -48.09 24.97
C GLY A 185 -4.38 -49.41 24.33
N LYS A 186 -4.79 -49.41 23.04
CA LYS A 186 -5.07 -50.63 22.28
C LYS A 186 -3.82 -51.51 22.14
N TYR A 187 -2.66 -50.88 22.03
CA TYR A 187 -1.33 -51.47 22.10
C TYR A 187 -0.38 -50.53 22.85
N ASP A 188 0.70 -51.06 23.40
CA ASP A 188 1.60 -50.33 24.30
C ASP A 188 2.67 -49.55 23.53
N VAL A 189 3.11 -50.09 22.39
CA VAL A 189 4.01 -49.43 21.44
C VAL A 189 3.54 -49.66 20.01
N LEU A 190 3.87 -48.71 19.12
CA LEU A 190 3.61 -48.79 17.69
C LEU A 190 4.91 -48.95 16.94
N ILE A 191 4.95 -49.87 15.97
CA ILE A 191 6.04 -49.92 15.01
C ILE A 191 5.63 -49.35 13.66
N SER A 192 6.35 -48.33 13.22
CA SER A 192 6.13 -47.72 11.92
C SER A 192 7.41 -47.12 11.36
N GLY A 193 7.35 -46.76 10.08
CA GLY A 193 8.44 -46.08 9.39
C GLY A 193 8.59 -44.64 9.86
N SER A 194 9.83 -44.13 9.82
CA SER A 194 10.19 -42.79 10.28
C SER A 194 9.56 -41.65 9.49
N LEU A 195 8.88 -41.94 8.38
CA LEU A 195 8.20 -40.95 7.55
C LEU A 195 6.75 -40.70 8.01
N TYR A 196 6.21 -41.48 8.96
CA TYR A 196 4.92 -41.17 9.59
C TYR A 196 5.08 -40.01 10.58
N HIS A 197 4.21 -39.00 10.46
CA HIS A 197 4.09 -37.98 11.50
C HIS A 197 2.96 -38.34 12.45
N ILE A 198 3.31 -38.65 13.69
CA ILE A 198 2.35 -38.89 14.76
C ILE A 198 2.64 -37.84 15.85
N PRO A 199 1.67 -37.01 16.24
CA PRO A 199 1.84 -36.04 17.32
C PRO A 199 1.86 -36.73 18.70
N ASN A 200 2.54 -36.12 19.68
CA ASN A 200 2.56 -36.53 21.10
C ASN A 200 3.16 -37.92 21.40
N ILE A 201 4.16 -38.33 20.62
CA ILE A 201 4.87 -39.59 20.81
C ILE A 201 6.39 -39.39 20.92
N LYS A 202 7.07 -40.33 21.57
CA LYS A 202 8.52 -40.40 21.69
C LYS A 202 9.08 -41.67 21.07
N ILE A 203 10.33 -41.60 20.62
CA ILE A 203 11.06 -42.74 20.05
C ILE A 203 11.71 -43.52 21.18
N VAL A 204 11.33 -44.78 21.33
CA VAL A 204 11.86 -45.69 22.38
C VAL A 204 12.76 -46.78 21.79
N GLY A 205 12.69 -47.01 20.48
CA GLY A 205 13.54 -47.98 19.80
C GLY A 205 13.68 -47.71 18.30
N LYS A 206 14.70 -48.31 17.69
CA LYS A 206 15.01 -48.24 16.26
C LYS A 206 15.50 -49.59 15.79
N ILE A 207 14.81 -50.21 14.83
CA ILE A 207 14.99 -51.62 14.50
C ILE A 207 15.54 -51.90 13.10
N ALA A 208 15.28 -51.04 12.11
CA ALA A 208 15.72 -51.26 10.72
C ALA A 208 15.95 -49.93 9.99
N ASN A 209 16.80 -49.94 8.96
CA ASN A 209 16.95 -48.86 7.98
C ASN A 209 16.82 -49.45 6.58
N ARG A 210 15.84 -49.03 5.79
CA ARG A 210 15.53 -49.67 4.50
C ARG A 210 15.29 -48.64 3.40
N PRO A 211 15.81 -48.89 2.18
CA PRO A 211 15.49 -48.05 1.04
C PRO A 211 14.05 -48.25 0.60
N PHE A 212 13.45 -47.20 0.05
CA PHE A 212 12.14 -47.25 -0.60
C PHE A 212 12.20 -46.73 -2.05
N TYR A 213 11.25 -47.18 -2.85
CA TYR A 213 11.23 -47.09 -4.30
C TYR A 213 9.84 -46.67 -4.79
N TYR A 214 9.77 -46.17 -6.03
CA TYR A 214 8.50 -46.01 -6.73
C TYR A 214 8.15 -47.31 -7.45
N ALA A 215 6.87 -47.65 -7.46
CA ALA A 215 6.34 -48.81 -8.15
C ALA A 215 5.37 -48.38 -9.27
N THR A 216 5.35 -49.16 -10.33
CA THR A 216 4.45 -49.03 -11.49
C THR A 216 3.73 -50.35 -11.72
N SER A 217 2.62 -50.33 -12.47
CA SER A 217 1.92 -51.55 -12.88
C SER A 217 2.79 -52.39 -13.81
N LYS A 218 2.71 -53.73 -13.68
CA LYS A 218 3.57 -54.65 -14.43
C LYS A 218 3.33 -54.54 -15.93
N GLY A 219 4.40 -54.28 -16.70
CA GLY A 219 4.33 -54.16 -18.16
C GLY A 219 4.07 -52.75 -18.70
N ASN A 220 4.38 -51.70 -17.92
CA ASN A 220 4.42 -50.31 -18.38
C ASN A 220 5.87 -49.76 -18.44
N PRO A 221 6.69 -50.23 -19.40
CA PRO A 221 8.12 -49.94 -19.43
C PRO A 221 8.43 -48.46 -19.71
N GLU A 222 7.53 -47.76 -20.41
CA GLU A 222 7.77 -46.39 -20.85
C GLU A 222 7.77 -45.39 -19.69
N ILE A 223 6.81 -45.51 -18.77
CA ILE A 223 6.78 -44.68 -17.55
C ILE A 223 7.94 -45.05 -16.63
N LEU A 224 8.23 -46.34 -16.48
CA LEU A 224 9.32 -46.80 -15.61
C LEU A 224 10.70 -46.34 -16.11
N GLU A 225 10.96 -46.41 -17.42
CA GLU A 225 12.20 -45.97 -18.05
C GLU A 225 12.41 -44.46 -17.92
N GLN A 226 11.38 -43.65 -18.22
CA GLN A 226 11.44 -42.20 -18.06
C GLN A 226 11.64 -41.77 -16.60
N LEU A 227 10.98 -42.46 -15.67
CA LEU A 227 11.15 -42.23 -14.24
C LEU A 227 12.57 -42.59 -13.79
N GLU A 228 13.12 -43.70 -14.26
CA GLU A 228 14.49 -44.14 -13.94
C GLU A 228 15.54 -43.17 -14.46
N GLU A 229 15.41 -42.72 -15.72
CA GLU A 229 16.31 -41.72 -16.32
C GLU A 229 16.30 -40.40 -15.53
N ALA A 230 15.13 -39.91 -15.13
CA ALA A 230 15.00 -38.71 -14.33
C ALA A 230 15.65 -38.87 -12.95
N LEU A 231 15.43 -40.01 -12.27
CA LEU A 231 16.06 -40.29 -10.97
C LEU A 231 17.59 -40.35 -11.07
N GLN A 232 18.13 -40.93 -12.15
CA GLN A 232 19.58 -40.97 -12.40
C GLN A 232 20.14 -39.58 -12.74
N ALA A 233 19.43 -38.80 -13.56
CA ALA A 233 19.84 -37.43 -13.90
C ALA A 233 19.91 -36.53 -12.66
N ILE A 234 18.93 -36.62 -11.76
CA ILE A 234 18.94 -35.89 -10.48
C ILE A 234 20.17 -36.26 -9.65
N ARG A 235 20.47 -37.56 -9.51
CA ARG A 235 21.63 -38.04 -8.75
C ARG A 235 22.97 -37.57 -9.33
N LEU A 236 23.08 -37.46 -10.65
CA LEU A 236 24.31 -37.01 -11.32
C LEU A 236 24.49 -35.49 -11.25
N ASN A 237 23.40 -34.74 -11.38
CA ASN A 237 23.45 -33.28 -11.49
C ASN A 237 23.41 -32.57 -10.13
N GLN A 238 22.96 -33.24 -9.07
CA GLN A 238 22.84 -32.65 -7.74
C GLN A 238 23.55 -33.52 -6.69
N VAL A 239 24.69 -33.01 -6.22
CA VAL A 239 25.55 -33.67 -5.23
C VAL A 239 24.82 -33.68 -3.88
N ASP A 240 24.23 -34.83 -3.52
CA ASP A 240 23.48 -35.09 -2.27
C ASP A 240 22.03 -34.57 -2.20
N PHE A 241 21.33 -34.45 -3.35
CA PHE A 241 19.90 -34.03 -3.37
C PHE A 241 19.00 -34.84 -2.43
N GLN A 242 19.20 -36.16 -2.36
CA GLN A 242 18.43 -37.03 -1.47
C GLN A 242 18.70 -36.73 0.01
N GLY A 243 19.96 -36.49 0.37
CA GLY A 243 20.37 -36.12 1.73
C GLY A 243 19.86 -34.74 2.14
N ASP A 244 19.94 -33.77 1.23
CA ASP A 244 19.46 -32.41 1.43
C ASP A 244 17.94 -32.35 1.59
N LEU A 245 17.20 -33.06 0.72
CA LEU A 245 15.74 -33.14 0.80
C LEU A 245 15.29 -33.91 2.05
N TYR A 246 16.05 -34.95 2.42
CA TYR A 246 15.81 -35.71 3.65
C TYR A 246 16.04 -34.84 4.88
N HIS A 247 17.13 -34.06 4.90
CA HIS A 247 17.41 -33.11 5.98
C HIS A 247 16.35 -32.02 6.06
N LYS A 248 15.90 -31.49 4.92
CA LYS A 248 14.86 -30.45 4.83
C LYS A 248 13.54 -30.87 5.48
N TYR A 249 13.08 -32.10 5.25
CA TYR A 249 11.78 -32.57 5.74
C TYR A 249 11.85 -33.39 7.03
N TYR A 250 13.00 -34.03 7.30
CA TYR A 250 13.16 -34.99 8.40
C TYR A 250 14.43 -34.80 9.25
N GLY A 251 15.34 -33.90 8.86
CA GLY A 251 16.61 -33.66 9.56
C GLY A 251 16.40 -33.30 11.03
N ASP A 252 15.52 -32.33 11.29
CA ASP A 252 15.20 -31.91 12.66
C ASP A 252 14.37 -32.95 13.44
N ARG A 253 13.58 -33.80 12.75
CA ARG A 253 12.67 -34.74 13.41
C ARG A 253 13.35 -35.97 14.02
N LEU A 254 14.51 -36.36 13.49
CA LEU A 254 15.29 -37.49 14.02
C LEU A 254 16.56 -37.07 14.77
N MET A 255 17.07 -35.84 14.55
CA MET A 255 18.31 -35.32 15.15
C MET A 255 18.11 -34.13 16.10
N GLY A 256 16.92 -33.51 16.15
CA GLY A 256 16.71 -32.24 16.87
C GLY A 256 16.74 -32.34 18.40
N THR A 257 16.80 -33.53 18.98
CA THR A 257 17.05 -33.67 20.41
C THR A 257 17.91 -34.91 20.64
N PRO A 258 19.14 -34.77 21.16
CA PRO A 258 19.97 -35.93 21.48
C PRO A 258 19.25 -36.81 22.51
N THR A 259 19.08 -38.09 22.18
CA THR A 259 18.47 -39.07 23.09
C THR A 259 19.51 -39.63 24.05
N TYR A 260 19.31 -39.33 25.33
CA TYR A 260 20.21 -39.77 26.40
C TYR A 260 19.62 -40.96 27.15
N THR A 261 20.49 -41.87 27.58
CA THR A 261 20.10 -42.88 28.56
C THR A 261 19.85 -42.21 29.92
N LYS A 262 19.18 -42.91 30.82
CA LYS A 262 18.93 -42.41 32.18
C LYS A 262 20.23 -42.04 32.91
N GLU A 263 21.26 -42.87 32.76
CA GLU A 263 22.59 -42.64 33.35
C GLU A 263 23.27 -41.38 32.80
N GLU A 264 23.19 -41.13 31.49
CA GLU A 264 23.76 -39.92 30.86
C GLU A 264 23.05 -38.64 31.33
N LEU A 265 21.72 -38.67 31.51
CA LEU A 265 20.96 -37.52 32.01
C LEU A 265 21.32 -37.17 33.47
N ASP A 266 21.58 -38.18 34.30
CA ASP A 266 22.00 -37.96 35.68
C ASP A 266 23.42 -37.36 35.72
N ILE A 267 24.30 -37.74 34.80
CA ILE A 267 25.65 -37.17 34.65
C ILE A 267 25.60 -35.69 34.24
N ILE A 268 24.78 -35.34 33.23
CA ILE A 268 24.60 -33.96 32.78
C ILE A 268 24.16 -33.06 33.95
N LYS A 269 23.20 -33.53 34.76
CA LYS A 269 22.71 -32.77 35.93
C LYS A 269 23.75 -32.62 37.02
N ALA A 270 24.61 -33.62 37.22
CA ALA A 270 25.64 -33.58 38.25
C ALA A 270 26.80 -32.63 37.90
N TYR A 271 27.05 -32.40 36.60
CA TYR A 271 28.15 -31.58 36.09
C TYR A 271 27.65 -30.53 35.09
N PRO A 272 26.95 -29.49 35.56
CA PRO A 272 26.35 -28.47 34.69
C PRO A 272 27.37 -27.52 34.06
N LYS A 273 28.64 -27.54 34.53
CA LYS A 273 29.70 -26.67 34.04
C LYS A 273 31.03 -27.43 33.93
N LEU A 274 31.73 -27.26 32.82
CA LEU A 274 33.06 -27.86 32.56
C LEU A 274 34.06 -26.79 32.10
N VAL A 275 35.31 -26.91 32.55
CA VAL A 275 36.41 -26.03 32.15
C VAL A 275 37.09 -26.59 30.90
N VAL A 276 37.21 -25.76 29.86
CA VAL A 276 37.82 -26.09 28.57
C VAL A 276 39.11 -25.29 28.38
N GLU A 277 40.22 -25.97 28.12
CA GLU A 277 41.46 -25.32 27.70
C GLU A 277 41.46 -25.09 26.18
N ILE A 278 41.75 -23.85 25.76
CA ILE A 278 41.85 -23.44 24.35
C ILE A 278 43.20 -22.80 24.04
N GLU A 279 43.60 -22.85 22.77
CA GLU A 279 44.86 -22.26 22.31
C GLU A 279 44.70 -20.76 22.01
N PRO A 280 45.35 -19.85 22.76
CA PRO A 280 45.09 -18.43 22.60
C PRO A 280 45.66 -17.80 21.31
N TRP A 281 46.52 -18.52 20.57
CA TRP A 281 47.21 -18.01 19.38
C TRP A 281 46.64 -18.52 18.04
N ALA A 282 45.66 -19.44 18.03
CA ALA A 282 45.18 -20.10 16.83
C ALA A 282 44.06 -19.33 16.11
N VAL A 283 44.31 -18.07 15.74
CA VAL A 283 43.32 -17.22 15.05
C VAL A 283 43.07 -17.70 13.61
N PRO A 284 41.82 -17.80 13.11
CA PRO A 284 40.53 -17.52 13.77
C PRO A 284 39.84 -18.77 14.38
N LEU A 285 40.55 -19.90 14.50
CA LEU A 285 39.99 -21.16 15.02
C LEU A 285 39.63 -21.06 16.51
N GLN A 286 40.56 -20.59 17.34
CA GLN A 286 40.36 -20.34 18.77
C GLN A 286 41.38 -19.31 19.25
N TYR A 287 40.96 -18.39 20.10
CA TYR A 287 41.82 -17.41 20.72
C TYR A 287 41.15 -16.80 21.96
N ILE A 288 41.92 -16.10 22.79
CA ILE A 288 41.37 -15.23 23.84
C ILE A 288 41.38 -13.80 23.33
N ASP A 289 40.22 -13.15 23.32
CA ASP A 289 40.11 -11.76 22.91
C ASP A 289 40.84 -10.86 23.90
N SER A 290 41.81 -10.09 23.40
CA SER A 290 42.72 -9.29 24.23
C SER A 290 42.04 -8.11 24.94
N LYS A 291 40.82 -7.73 24.55
CA LYS A 291 40.06 -6.64 25.18
C LYS A 291 39.08 -7.13 26.24
N THR A 292 38.48 -8.30 26.02
CA THR A 292 37.40 -8.84 26.85
C THR A 292 37.86 -9.98 27.75
N GLY A 293 38.96 -10.67 27.41
CA GLY A 293 39.44 -11.85 28.13
C GLY A 293 38.62 -13.11 27.86
N GLU A 294 37.63 -13.06 26.96
CA GLU A 294 36.76 -14.19 26.63
C GLU A 294 37.37 -15.07 25.52
N GLY A 295 37.07 -16.37 25.55
CA GLY A 295 37.31 -17.26 24.44
C GLY A 295 36.48 -16.87 23.21
N ARG A 296 37.12 -16.81 22.05
CA ARG A 296 36.52 -16.50 20.75
C ARG A 296 37.09 -17.42 19.67
N GLY A 297 36.41 -17.50 18.53
CA GLY A 297 36.82 -18.30 17.39
C GLY A 297 35.86 -19.44 17.08
N ILE A 298 36.08 -20.07 15.93
CA ILE A 298 35.21 -21.12 15.37
C ILE A 298 34.97 -22.26 16.36
N VAL A 299 36.03 -22.76 17.02
CA VAL A 299 35.96 -23.90 17.93
C VAL A 299 35.19 -23.53 19.21
N VAL A 300 35.39 -22.32 19.72
CA VAL A 300 34.68 -21.82 20.91
C VAL A 300 33.18 -21.68 20.64
N ASP A 301 32.82 -21.13 19.50
CA ASP A 301 31.41 -20.96 19.12
C ASP A 301 30.71 -22.31 18.87
N LEU A 302 31.42 -23.30 18.29
CA LEU A 302 30.93 -24.67 18.15
C LEU A 302 30.73 -25.33 19.51
N LEU A 303 31.69 -25.20 20.42
CA LEU A 303 31.59 -25.72 21.78
C LEU A 303 30.40 -25.12 22.54
N ASN A 304 30.19 -23.80 22.44
CA ASN A 304 29.02 -23.16 23.03
C ASN A 304 27.70 -23.73 22.49
N GLU A 305 27.65 -24.07 21.20
CA GLU A 305 26.47 -24.71 20.61
C GLU A 305 26.30 -26.15 21.09
N ILE A 306 27.38 -26.93 21.22
CA ILE A 306 27.36 -28.27 21.83
C ILE A 306 26.85 -28.19 23.27
N GLY A 307 27.30 -27.20 24.02
CA GLY A 307 26.90 -26.95 25.41
C GLY A 307 25.39 -26.73 25.53
N LYS A 308 24.79 -25.96 24.62
CA LYS A 308 23.33 -25.79 24.57
C LYS A 308 22.59 -27.10 24.29
N GLN A 309 23.12 -27.95 23.41
CA GLN A 309 22.47 -29.21 23.03
C GLN A 309 22.45 -30.23 24.18
N CYS A 310 23.52 -30.29 24.98
CA CYS A 310 23.58 -31.19 26.14
C CYS A 310 23.19 -30.55 27.47
N GLY A 311 23.05 -29.22 27.55
CA GLY A 311 22.75 -28.50 28.79
C GLY A 311 23.96 -28.30 29.72
N ILE A 312 25.18 -28.31 29.18
CA ILE A 312 26.44 -28.08 29.92
C ILE A 312 27.04 -26.74 29.51
N GLU A 313 27.42 -25.91 30.47
CA GLU A 313 28.12 -24.64 30.23
C GLU A 313 29.64 -24.84 30.17
N PHE A 314 30.30 -24.20 29.21
CA PHE A 314 31.76 -24.29 29.05
C PHE A 314 32.45 -22.98 29.45
N GLU A 315 33.49 -23.10 30.28
CA GLU A 315 34.36 -21.99 30.67
C GLU A 315 35.74 -22.13 30.05
N TYR A 316 36.22 -21.11 29.34
CA TYR A 316 37.43 -21.19 28.54
C TYR A 316 38.64 -20.61 29.28
N ILE A 317 39.73 -21.39 29.37
CA ILE A 317 41.02 -20.93 29.90
C ILE A 317 42.11 -20.98 28.83
N PRO A 318 43.03 -20.00 28.79
CA PRO A 318 44.15 -20.04 27.85
C PRO A 318 45.13 -21.15 28.24
N SER A 319 45.57 -21.88 27.23
CA SER A 319 46.68 -22.81 27.33
C SER A 319 47.99 -22.12 27.76
N THR A 320 48.79 -22.75 28.63
CA THR A 320 50.04 -22.19 29.21
C THR A 320 51.32 -22.92 28.77
N HIS A 321 51.31 -23.60 27.62
CA HIS A 321 52.31 -24.62 27.25
C HIS A 321 53.69 -24.10 26.85
N ASP A 322 54.41 -23.49 27.80
CA ASP A 322 55.87 -23.37 27.79
C ASP A 322 56.56 -24.38 28.75
N THR A 323 55.79 -25.20 29.52
CA THR A 323 56.35 -25.93 30.68
C THR A 323 56.01 -27.41 30.84
N GLY A 324 55.37 -28.09 29.88
CA GLY A 324 55.32 -29.56 29.84
C GLY A 324 54.62 -30.28 31.01
N GLN A 325 53.64 -29.65 31.69
CA GLN A 325 52.75 -30.32 32.66
C GLN A 325 51.29 -29.90 32.44
N CYS A 326 50.45 -30.84 32.00
CA CYS A 326 49.04 -30.59 31.67
C CYS A 326 48.05 -31.12 32.73
N GLU A 327 48.51 -31.70 33.84
CA GLU A 327 47.61 -32.43 34.74
C GLU A 327 46.70 -31.51 35.57
N GLY A 328 45.38 -31.62 35.33
CA GLY A 328 44.34 -31.19 36.28
C GLY A 328 43.84 -29.75 36.18
N ARG A 329 44.18 -29.03 35.10
CA ARG A 329 43.77 -27.62 34.93
C ARG A 329 42.44 -27.42 34.20
N ALA A 330 42.03 -28.39 33.39
CA ALA A 330 40.79 -28.36 32.63
C ALA A 330 40.14 -29.75 32.59
N ASP A 331 38.83 -29.77 32.40
CA ASP A 331 38.03 -30.98 32.22
C ASP A 331 38.07 -31.44 30.76
N LEU A 332 38.12 -30.48 29.84
CA LEU A 332 38.18 -30.68 28.39
C LEU A 332 39.34 -29.89 27.78
N TYR A 333 39.92 -30.43 26.71
CA TYR A 333 40.99 -29.79 25.94
C TYR A 333 40.54 -29.69 24.48
N ALA A 334 40.43 -28.46 23.97
CA ALA A 334 40.08 -28.22 22.58
C ALA A 334 41.30 -28.47 21.68
N SER A 335 41.14 -29.30 20.64
CA SER A 335 42.23 -29.72 19.72
C SER A 335 43.30 -30.58 20.41
N TYR A 336 42.90 -31.72 20.99
CA TYR A 336 43.83 -32.59 21.73
C TYR A 336 44.70 -33.46 20.80
N HIS A 337 45.99 -33.60 21.16
CA HIS A 337 46.91 -34.49 20.46
C HIS A 337 47.83 -35.33 21.38
N LYS A 338 47.80 -36.65 21.21
CA LYS A 338 48.51 -37.62 22.09
C LYS A 338 50.02 -37.37 22.22
N GLU A 339 50.69 -36.96 21.14
CA GLU A 339 52.14 -36.72 21.11
C GLU A 339 52.55 -35.44 21.85
N ARG A 340 51.65 -34.45 21.92
CA ARG A 340 51.85 -33.14 22.55
C ARG A 340 51.54 -33.15 24.04
N TYR A 341 50.50 -33.89 24.45
CA TYR A 341 50.04 -33.93 25.84
C TYR A 341 50.66 -35.09 26.65
N GLY A 342 51.33 -36.05 26.01
CA GLY A 342 52.08 -37.14 26.66
C GLY A 342 51.25 -38.13 27.49
N VAL A 343 49.96 -37.85 27.71
CA VAL A 343 49.03 -38.64 28.53
C VAL A 343 47.83 -39.03 27.68
N PRO A 344 47.44 -40.32 27.58
CA PRO A 344 46.30 -40.74 26.77
C PRO A 344 44.97 -40.21 27.35
N MET A 345 44.21 -39.43 26.59
CA MET A 345 42.85 -38.95 26.92
C MET A 345 41.76 -39.72 26.16
N TYR A 346 40.49 -39.54 26.57
CA TYR A 346 39.35 -40.02 25.78
C TYR A 346 38.96 -38.96 24.77
N LEU A 347 38.77 -39.33 23.51
CA LEU A 347 38.48 -38.39 22.42
C LEU A 347 37.03 -38.48 21.99
N THR A 348 36.44 -37.32 21.71
CA THR A 348 35.18 -37.24 20.95
C THR A 348 35.42 -37.63 19.49
N ASN A 349 34.33 -37.81 18.75
CA ASN A 349 34.39 -37.76 17.30
C ASN A 349 34.87 -36.37 16.86
N LYS A 350 35.38 -36.29 15.63
CA LYS A 350 35.76 -35.01 15.03
C LYS A 350 34.55 -34.08 14.93
N ILE A 351 34.73 -32.87 15.43
CA ILE A 351 33.73 -31.80 15.41
C ILE A 351 33.86 -30.99 14.12
N LEU A 352 35.09 -30.78 13.66
CA LEU A 352 35.38 -30.03 12.43
C LEU A 352 36.64 -30.60 11.76
N SER A 353 36.64 -30.70 10.44
CA SER A 353 37.82 -31.00 9.63
C SER A 353 38.24 -29.75 8.87
N VAL A 354 39.49 -29.34 9.02
CA VAL A 354 40.01 -28.09 8.45
C VAL A 354 41.10 -28.40 7.42
N SER A 355 40.93 -27.96 6.17
CA SER A 355 41.94 -28.18 5.14
C SER A 355 43.22 -27.37 5.41
N MET A 356 44.37 -28.03 5.34
CA MET A 356 45.68 -27.38 5.46
C MET A 356 46.19 -27.01 4.07
N VAL A 357 46.83 -25.85 3.94
CA VAL A 357 47.29 -25.28 2.67
C VAL A 357 48.74 -24.82 2.75
N PHE A 358 49.46 -24.92 1.64
CA PHE A 358 50.74 -24.24 1.45
C PHE A 358 50.48 -22.78 1.07
N VAL A 359 51.02 -21.85 1.83
CA VAL A 359 51.00 -20.42 1.54
C VAL A 359 52.35 -20.02 0.99
N ALA A 360 52.35 -19.43 -0.21
CA ALA A 360 53.57 -19.10 -0.95
C ALA A 360 53.51 -17.70 -1.57
N PRO A 361 54.64 -17.00 -1.74
CA PRO A 361 54.69 -15.80 -2.57
C PRO A 361 54.33 -16.09 -4.05
N LYS A 362 53.70 -15.16 -4.75
CA LYS A 362 53.34 -15.29 -6.18
C LYS A 362 54.55 -15.40 -7.11
N ALA A 363 55.67 -14.80 -6.71
CA ALA A 363 56.91 -14.82 -7.45
C ALA A 363 57.82 -15.99 -7.03
N LEU A 364 57.25 -17.05 -6.45
CA LEU A 364 58.00 -18.23 -6.01
C LEU A 364 58.73 -18.87 -7.20
N ASP A 365 60.05 -18.99 -7.07
CA ASP A 365 60.87 -19.75 -8.01
C ASP A 365 60.79 -21.24 -7.67
N VAL A 366 60.07 -21.99 -8.49
CA VAL A 366 59.88 -23.44 -8.36
C VAL A 366 61.00 -24.27 -8.99
N SER A 367 62.03 -23.62 -9.56
CA SER A 367 63.17 -24.33 -10.17
C SER A 367 64.23 -24.79 -9.17
N LYS A 368 64.14 -24.31 -7.91
CA LYS A 368 64.99 -24.72 -6.77
C LYS A 368 64.25 -25.69 -5.85
N SER A 369 65.01 -26.41 -5.01
CA SER A 369 64.43 -27.18 -3.90
C SER A 369 63.75 -26.22 -2.93
N LEU A 370 62.49 -26.48 -2.60
CA LEU A 370 61.67 -25.60 -1.76
C LEU A 370 61.75 -26.03 -0.30
N THR A 371 61.63 -25.05 0.59
CA THR A 371 61.45 -25.26 2.03
C THR A 371 60.03 -24.90 2.45
N ALA A 372 59.44 -25.71 3.34
CA ALA A 372 58.12 -25.42 3.91
C ALA A 372 58.16 -25.37 5.43
N GLY A 373 57.93 -24.18 5.98
CA GLY A 373 57.76 -23.93 7.40
C GLY A 373 56.41 -24.44 7.89
N ILE A 374 56.42 -25.17 8.99
CA ILE A 374 55.21 -25.64 9.66
C ILE A 374 55.36 -25.45 11.17
N ALA A 375 54.30 -25.00 11.84
CA ALA A 375 54.30 -24.93 13.30
C ALA A 375 54.20 -26.35 13.87
N GLN A 376 55.06 -26.68 14.83
CA GLN A 376 54.99 -27.91 15.61
C GLN A 376 53.66 -28.01 16.35
N LEU A 377 53.09 -26.86 16.74
CA LEU A 377 51.80 -26.78 17.43
C LEU A 377 50.60 -27.13 16.52
N ASP A 378 50.71 -26.99 15.20
CA ASP A 378 49.64 -27.37 14.25
C ASP A 378 49.52 -28.89 14.08
N ASN A 379 50.48 -29.64 14.64
CA ASN A 379 50.50 -31.09 14.84
C ASN A 379 49.98 -31.96 13.67
N ILE A 380 50.28 -31.53 12.44
CA ILE A 380 50.13 -32.31 11.22
C ILE A 380 51.18 -33.42 11.21
N ASP A 381 50.84 -34.60 10.68
CA ASP A 381 51.83 -35.65 10.41
C ASP A 381 52.85 -35.17 9.35
N VAL A 382 53.94 -34.59 9.84
CA VAL A 382 55.03 -34.07 9.00
C VAL A 382 55.65 -35.18 8.16
N ASN A 383 55.62 -36.44 8.62
CA ASN A 383 56.12 -37.57 7.83
C ASN A 383 55.16 -37.89 6.68
N GLN A 384 53.85 -37.78 6.90
CA GLN A 384 52.85 -37.92 5.83
C GLN A 384 52.99 -36.80 4.79
N LEU A 385 53.19 -35.55 5.25
CA LEU A 385 53.42 -34.42 4.36
C LEU A 385 54.73 -34.57 3.56
N ALA A 386 55.83 -34.91 4.23
CA ALA A 386 57.14 -35.14 3.60
C ALA A 386 57.11 -36.33 2.62
N LYS A 387 56.33 -37.38 2.91
CA LYS A 387 56.14 -38.52 2.00
C LYS A 387 55.31 -38.15 0.77
N ARG A 388 54.33 -37.26 0.93
CA ARG A 388 53.47 -36.79 -0.17
C ARG A 388 54.19 -35.79 -1.08
N TYR A 389 55.09 -35.01 -0.50
CA TYR A 389 55.88 -33.99 -1.20
C TYR A 389 57.39 -34.16 -0.91
N PRO A 390 58.04 -35.20 -1.47
CA PRO A 390 59.43 -35.54 -1.17
C PRO A 390 60.45 -34.49 -1.63
N ASP A 391 60.07 -33.64 -2.59
CA ASP A 391 60.91 -32.58 -3.16
C ASP A 391 60.86 -31.26 -2.35
N ILE A 392 60.06 -31.23 -1.27
CA ILE A 392 59.93 -30.08 -0.36
C ILE A 392 60.55 -30.44 0.99
N VAL A 393 61.51 -29.64 1.45
CA VAL A 393 62.17 -29.81 2.74
C VAL A 393 61.31 -29.17 3.83
N ILE A 394 60.76 -29.99 4.73
CA ILE A 394 59.91 -29.49 5.82
C ILE A 394 60.77 -28.96 6.98
N GLN A 395 60.53 -27.71 7.38
CA GLN A 395 61.16 -27.04 8.52
C GLN A 395 60.13 -26.84 9.62
N GLN A 396 60.43 -27.34 10.82
CA GLN A 396 59.53 -27.22 11.96
C GLN A 396 59.90 -26.00 12.82
N TYR A 397 58.90 -25.16 13.09
CA TYR A 397 58.97 -24.01 13.99
C TYR A 397 58.17 -24.31 15.25
N TYR A 398 58.60 -23.87 16.43
CA TYR A 398 57.84 -24.11 17.66
C TYR A 398 56.42 -23.55 17.57
N ALA A 399 56.29 -22.27 17.21
CA ALA A 399 55.03 -21.62 16.88
C ALA A 399 55.24 -20.68 15.70
N ILE A 400 54.20 -20.51 14.86
CA ILE A 400 54.18 -19.50 13.80
C ILE A 400 53.13 -18.47 14.20
N THR A 401 53.59 -17.34 14.74
CA THR A 401 52.71 -16.26 15.20
C THR A 401 52.28 -15.33 14.06
N ASP A 402 53.11 -15.20 13.03
CA ASP A 402 52.81 -14.41 11.83
C ASP A 402 53.41 -15.08 10.59
N VAL A 403 52.54 -15.65 9.76
CA VAL A 403 52.91 -16.32 8.50
C VAL A 403 53.50 -15.34 7.48
N SER A 404 53.04 -14.08 7.48
CA SER A 404 53.51 -13.05 6.55
C SER A 404 54.93 -12.60 6.87
N GLU A 405 55.26 -12.49 8.16
CA GLU A 405 56.60 -12.14 8.63
C GLU A 405 57.62 -13.21 8.21
N LEU A 406 57.30 -14.49 8.44
CA LEU A 406 58.17 -15.63 8.13
C LEU A 406 58.50 -15.70 6.62
N LEU A 407 57.48 -15.53 5.77
CA LEU A 407 57.65 -15.51 4.31
C LEU A 407 58.37 -14.24 3.82
N SER A 408 58.19 -13.10 4.49
CA SER A 408 58.84 -11.83 4.09
C SER A 408 60.34 -11.80 4.37
N ARG A 409 60.80 -12.56 5.37
CA ARG A 409 62.22 -12.68 5.73
C ARG A 409 62.98 -13.72 4.91
N GLU A 410 62.30 -14.41 4.00
CA GLU A 410 62.84 -15.52 3.20
C GLU A 410 63.47 -16.65 4.04
N GLU A 411 63.02 -16.81 5.29
CA GLU A 411 63.49 -17.89 6.18
C GLU A 411 62.96 -19.26 5.73
N THR A 412 61.81 -19.27 5.05
CA THR A 412 61.23 -20.44 4.38
C THR A 412 60.50 -20.02 3.10
N ASP A 413 60.39 -20.92 2.12
CA ASP A 413 59.76 -20.61 0.83
C ASP A 413 58.22 -20.73 0.86
N LEU A 414 57.72 -21.64 1.69
CA LEU A 414 56.31 -21.98 1.86
C LEU A 414 55.96 -22.03 3.35
N VAL A 415 54.72 -21.71 3.73
CA VAL A 415 54.20 -21.97 5.08
C VAL A 415 52.97 -22.86 5.01
N VAL A 416 52.95 -23.94 5.79
CA VAL A 416 51.76 -24.78 5.95
C VAL A 416 50.91 -24.21 7.06
N THR A 417 49.65 -23.86 6.77
CA THR A 417 48.69 -23.38 7.77
C THR A 417 47.26 -23.76 7.36
N SER A 418 46.28 -23.51 8.24
CA SER A 418 44.87 -23.80 7.95
C SER A 418 44.32 -22.87 6.86
N LEU A 419 43.38 -23.35 6.05
CA LEU A 419 42.70 -22.53 5.05
C LEU A 419 42.00 -21.32 5.69
N TYR A 420 41.50 -21.46 6.93
CA TYR A 420 40.87 -20.37 7.66
C TYR A 420 41.88 -19.32 8.13
N THR A 421 43.06 -19.73 8.58
CA THR A 421 44.17 -18.83 8.93
C THR A 421 44.71 -18.10 7.68
N PHE A 422 44.81 -18.80 6.54
CA PHE A 422 45.11 -18.13 5.26
C PHE A 422 44.06 -17.08 4.89
N ASN A 423 42.77 -17.41 5.01
CA ASN A 423 41.69 -16.46 4.74
C ASN A 423 41.70 -15.26 5.70
N GLU A 424 42.19 -15.44 6.92
CA GLU A 424 42.44 -14.37 7.88
C GLU A 424 43.60 -13.47 7.42
N LEU A 425 44.77 -14.03 7.09
CA LEU A 425 45.91 -13.25 6.58
C LEU A 425 45.51 -12.39 5.37
N VAL A 426 44.64 -12.96 4.53
CA VAL A 426 44.06 -12.30 3.36
C VAL A 426 43.26 -11.03 3.72
N LYS A 427 42.66 -11.00 4.92
CA LYS A 427 41.75 -9.97 5.43
C LYS A 427 42.49 -8.72 5.96
N TYR A 428 43.62 -8.87 6.66
CA TYR A 428 44.24 -7.77 7.41
C TYR A 428 45.41 -7.00 6.74
N GLY A 429 46.11 -7.51 5.70
CA GLY A 429 47.08 -6.66 4.97
C GLY A 429 48.12 -7.37 4.07
N ASN A 430 48.50 -6.72 2.95
CA ASN A 430 49.51 -7.11 1.93
C ASN A 430 49.21 -8.30 0.99
N ASN A 431 47.95 -8.39 0.60
CA ASN A 431 47.38 -9.57 -0.02
C ASN A 431 47.46 -9.70 -1.55
N LYS A 432 48.30 -8.91 -2.24
CA LYS A 432 48.52 -9.12 -3.69
C LYS A 432 49.63 -10.12 -3.99
N ASN A 433 50.38 -10.57 -2.98
CA ASN A 433 51.64 -11.27 -3.19
C ASN A 433 51.68 -12.73 -2.74
N TYR A 434 50.62 -13.30 -2.14
CA TYR A 434 50.62 -14.70 -1.70
C TYR A 434 49.50 -15.54 -2.35
N LEU A 435 49.70 -16.85 -2.44
CA LEU A 435 48.75 -17.85 -2.96
C LEU A 435 48.69 -19.04 -2.01
N ALA A 436 47.51 -19.65 -1.88
CA ALA A 436 47.31 -20.89 -1.17
C ALA A 436 47.20 -22.07 -2.16
N TYR A 437 47.89 -23.16 -1.86
CA TYR A 437 47.84 -24.40 -2.62
C TYR A 437 47.38 -25.54 -1.70
N PRO A 438 46.49 -26.43 -2.15
CA PRO A 438 45.99 -27.52 -1.32
C PRO A 438 47.13 -28.49 -0.98
N THR A 439 47.28 -28.82 0.30
CA THR A 439 48.18 -29.91 0.72
C THR A 439 47.51 -31.29 0.61
N GLY A 440 46.16 -31.30 0.54
CA GLY A 440 45.36 -32.52 0.63
C GLY A 440 45.37 -33.16 2.02
N ILE A 441 45.86 -32.45 3.03
CA ILE A 441 45.82 -32.84 4.44
C ILE A 441 44.73 -32.04 5.14
N GLU A 442 43.98 -32.72 6.01
CA GLU A 442 42.98 -32.12 6.89
C GLU A 442 43.46 -32.22 8.34
N LEU A 443 43.26 -31.13 9.08
CA LEU A 443 43.39 -31.09 10.53
C LEU A 443 42.01 -31.36 11.13
N ASP A 444 41.84 -32.52 11.75
CA ASP A 444 40.64 -32.87 12.49
C ASP A 444 40.69 -32.25 13.89
N ILE A 445 39.63 -31.53 14.25
CA ILE A 445 39.44 -30.91 15.56
C ILE A 445 38.47 -31.78 16.36
N ASP A 446 38.98 -32.37 17.44
CA ASP A 446 38.25 -33.14 18.44
C ASP A 446 38.50 -32.59 19.86
N LEU A 447 37.79 -33.13 20.85
CA LEU A 447 37.94 -32.76 22.26
C LEU A 447 38.56 -33.90 23.06
N GLY A 448 39.63 -33.59 23.76
CA GLY A 448 40.22 -34.47 24.76
C GLY A 448 39.50 -34.32 26.09
N VAL A 449 38.90 -35.40 26.58
CA VAL A 449 38.28 -35.47 27.90
C VAL A 449 39.31 -35.95 28.93
N SER A 450 39.51 -35.14 29.97
CA SER A 450 40.49 -35.37 31.03
C SER A 450 40.19 -36.66 31.81
N LYS A 451 41.24 -37.45 32.09
CA LYS A 451 41.15 -38.64 32.95
C LYS A 451 41.08 -38.31 34.44
N ASN A 452 41.25 -37.04 34.80
CA ASN A 452 41.15 -36.57 36.19
C ASN A 452 39.70 -36.42 36.66
N LEU A 453 38.73 -36.47 35.74
CA LEU A 453 37.33 -36.69 36.09
C LEU A 453 37.17 -38.03 36.82
N PRO A 454 36.23 -38.17 37.79
CA PRO A 454 36.08 -39.40 38.55
C PRO A 454 35.89 -40.65 37.65
N LYS A 455 36.34 -41.83 38.12
CA LYS A 455 36.36 -43.08 37.33
C LYS A 455 34.98 -43.37 36.71
N ASN A 456 34.96 -43.70 35.41
CA ASN A 456 33.76 -43.96 34.57
C ASN A 456 32.85 -42.75 34.34
N LEU A 457 33.41 -41.53 34.28
CA LEU A 457 32.75 -40.36 33.70
C LEU A 457 33.32 -39.94 32.34
N PRO A 458 34.64 -40.10 32.04
CA PRO A 458 35.17 -39.64 30.76
C PRO A 458 34.58 -40.30 29.52
N LYS A 459 34.19 -41.58 29.57
CA LYS A 459 33.62 -42.28 28.39
C LYS A 459 32.17 -41.83 28.14
N GLU A 460 31.48 -41.55 29.23
CA GLU A 460 30.10 -41.13 29.31
C GLU A 460 30.00 -39.67 28.84
N PHE A 461 30.93 -38.79 29.24
CA PHE A 461 31.06 -37.46 28.66
C PHE A 461 31.37 -37.50 27.16
N VAL A 462 32.27 -38.38 26.70
CA VAL A 462 32.50 -38.56 25.26
C VAL A 462 31.20 -38.96 24.54
N ALA A 463 30.42 -39.89 25.10
CA ALA A 463 29.14 -40.28 24.50
C ALA A 463 28.13 -39.12 24.47
N ILE A 464 28.02 -38.36 25.57
CA ILE A 464 27.13 -37.19 25.67
C ILE A 464 27.52 -36.11 24.65
N LEU A 465 28.80 -35.74 24.60
CA LEU A 465 29.32 -34.71 23.71
C LEU A 465 29.22 -35.13 22.23
N ASN A 466 29.43 -36.41 21.92
CA ASN A 466 29.23 -36.92 20.55
C ASN A 466 27.76 -36.84 20.11
N LYS A 467 26.82 -37.19 20.99
CA LYS A 467 25.38 -37.08 20.70
C LYS A 467 24.97 -35.62 20.49
N ALA A 468 25.46 -34.73 21.36
CA ALA A 468 25.20 -33.30 21.26
C ALA A 468 25.82 -32.66 20.01
N SER A 469 27.06 -33.03 19.67
CA SER A 469 27.73 -32.53 18.46
C SER A 469 27.04 -33.01 17.18
N THR A 470 26.55 -34.25 17.15
CA THR A 470 25.82 -34.79 15.98
C THR A 470 24.46 -34.11 15.77
N ALA A 471 23.87 -33.53 16.83
CA ALA A 471 22.61 -32.80 16.76
C ALA A 471 22.75 -31.40 16.13
N ILE A 472 23.97 -30.89 15.93
CA ILE A 472 24.20 -29.58 15.31
C ILE A 472 24.15 -29.71 13.79
N SER A 473 23.28 -28.94 13.15
CA SER A 473 23.13 -28.96 11.69
C SER A 473 24.37 -28.41 10.97
N LYS A 474 24.62 -28.91 9.75
CA LYS A 474 25.72 -28.43 8.89
C LYS A 474 25.61 -26.93 8.59
N ASP A 475 24.39 -26.41 8.41
CA ASP A 475 24.15 -24.99 8.19
C ASP A 475 24.57 -24.15 9.40
N LYS A 476 24.29 -24.64 10.60
CA LYS A 476 24.72 -23.97 11.83
C LYS A 476 26.25 -23.96 11.92
N ILE A 477 26.92 -25.06 11.63
CA ILE A 477 28.39 -25.15 11.58
C ILE A 477 28.96 -24.16 10.55
N ASN A 478 28.42 -24.16 9.32
CA ASN A 478 28.84 -23.25 8.25
C ASN A 478 28.63 -21.77 8.62
N SER A 479 27.52 -21.44 9.30
CA SER A 479 27.24 -20.07 9.77
C SER A 479 28.28 -19.59 10.78
N ILE A 480 28.71 -20.47 11.70
CA ILE A 480 29.74 -20.16 12.70
C ILE A 480 31.10 -19.93 12.02
N ILE A 481 31.47 -20.79 11.06
CA ILE A 481 32.69 -20.63 10.27
C ILE A 481 32.67 -19.31 9.50
N PHE A 482 31.55 -18.98 8.85
CA PHE A 482 31.41 -17.75 8.08
C PHE A 482 31.56 -16.50 8.96
N ALA A 483 30.88 -16.46 10.11
CA ALA A 483 30.95 -15.33 11.05
C ALA A 483 32.41 -15.05 11.49
N ASN A 484 33.15 -16.11 11.84
CA ASN A 484 34.53 -15.97 12.32
C ASN A 484 35.55 -15.70 11.20
N THR A 485 35.26 -16.01 9.94
CA THR A 485 36.23 -15.85 8.83
C THR A 485 35.93 -14.63 7.94
N ILE A 486 34.67 -14.27 7.71
CA ILE A 486 34.27 -13.31 6.65
C ILE A 486 33.69 -11.99 7.20
N GLU A 487 33.16 -11.95 8.43
CA GLU A 487 32.40 -10.78 8.93
C GLU A 487 33.22 -9.51 9.27
N HIS A 488 34.53 -9.48 9.00
CA HIS A 488 35.28 -8.21 8.88
C HIS A 488 35.95 -7.99 7.53
N VAL A 489 35.42 -8.56 6.45
CA VAL A 489 35.83 -8.20 5.09
C VAL A 489 35.48 -6.74 4.83
N ARG A 490 36.54 -5.94 4.64
CA ARG A 490 36.57 -4.58 4.08
C ARG A 490 35.31 -4.26 3.27
N ALA A 491 34.72 -3.10 3.54
CA ALA A 491 33.87 -2.41 2.56
C ALA A 491 34.54 -2.51 1.18
N ARG A 492 33.91 -3.26 0.27
CA ARG A 492 34.52 -3.67 -1.00
C ARG A 492 34.90 -2.41 -1.78
N SER A 493 36.18 -2.24 -2.05
CA SER A 493 36.68 -1.15 -2.88
C SER A 493 36.21 -1.37 -4.33
N ILE A 494 35.61 -0.33 -4.92
CA ILE A 494 35.15 -0.31 -6.32
C ILE A 494 36.23 -0.79 -7.30
N LYS A 495 37.51 -0.58 -6.97
CA LYS A 495 38.66 -0.96 -7.80
C LYS A 495 38.76 -2.47 -8.01
N ASP A 496 38.51 -3.28 -6.98
CA ASP A 496 38.66 -4.74 -7.07
C ASP A 496 37.51 -5.39 -7.86
N ILE A 497 36.32 -4.78 -7.83
CA ILE A 497 35.17 -5.20 -8.64
C ILE A 497 35.44 -4.92 -10.13
N ILE A 498 36.06 -3.78 -10.43
CA ILE A 498 36.40 -3.36 -11.80
C ILE A 498 37.49 -4.26 -12.41
N GLU A 499 38.55 -4.59 -11.66
CA GLU A 499 39.66 -5.39 -12.18
C GLU A 499 39.24 -6.83 -12.54
N ARG A 500 38.34 -7.45 -11.75
CA ARG A 500 37.90 -8.84 -12.01
C ARG A 500 36.83 -8.97 -13.09
N ASN A 501 35.91 -8.01 -13.17
CA ASN A 501 34.77 -8.08 -14.09
C ASN A 501 34.93 -7.17 -15.31
N PHE A 502 36.16 -6.80 -15.67
CA PHE A 502 36.43 -5.78 -16.68
C PHE A 502 35.67 -6.00 -18.01
N LEU A 503 35.66 -7.24 -18.52
CA LEU A 503 34.95 -7.58 -19.76
C LEU A 503 33.43 -7.53 -19.60
N GLU A 504 32.88 -7.99 -18.48
CA GLU A 504 31.44 -7.94 -18.20
C GLU A 504 30.96 -6.51 -17.95
N ILE A 505 31.74 -5.72 -17.23
CA ILE A 505 31.49 -4.29 -17.02
C ILE A 505 31.51 -3.57 -18.36
N ILE A 506 32.45 -3.87 -19.26
CA ILE A 506 32.46 -3.30 -20.61
C ILE A 506 31.22 -3.72 -21.40
N ARG A 507 30.79 -4.98 -21.35
CA ARG A 507 29.57 -5.45 -22.01
C ARG A 507 28.34 -4.72 -21.49
N ILE A 508 28.22 -4.56 -20.17
CA ILE A 508 27.14 -3.81 -19.52
C ILE A 508 27.19 -2.34 -19.95
N ILE A 509 28.36 -1.70 -19.90
CA ILE A 509 28.54 -0.30 -20.31
C ILE A 509 28.13 -0.10 -21.78
N ILE A 510 28.51 -1.01 -22.68
CA ILE A 510 28.12 -0.95 -24.09
C ILE A 510 26.60 -1.10 -24.25
N ARG A 511 25.97 -2.04 -23.54
CA ARG A 511 24.50 -2.22 -23.54
C ARG A 511 23.79 -0.97 -23.02
N VAL A 512 24.29 -0.37 -21.94
CA VAL A 512 23.75 0.88 -21.38
C VAL A 512 23.95 2.04 -22.35
N LEU A 513 25.12 2.17 -22.99
CA LEU A 513 25.37 3.20 -23.99
C LEU A 513 24.46 3.06 -25.21
N LEU A 514 24.26 1.85 -25.71
CA LEU A 514 23.32 1.58 -26.81
C LEU A 514 21.88 1.91 -26.40
N MET A 515 21.48 1.60 -25.17
CA MET A 515 20.18 1.95 -24.62
C MET A 515 20.01 3.47 -24.51
N ILE A 516 21.03 4.19 -24.03
CA ILE A 516 21.04 5.65 -23.93
C ILE A 516 20.96 6.28 -25.33
N VAL A 517 21.73 5.79 -26.31
CA VAL A 517 21.68 6.30 -27.68
C VAL A 517 20.31 6.07 -28.32
N CYS A 518 19.74 4.86 -28.16
CA CYS A 518 18.39 4.57 -28.63
C CYS A 518 17.36 5.48 -27.93
N PHE A 519 17.50 5.69 -26.63
CA PHE A 519 16.64 6.57 -25.85
C PHE A 519 16.76 8.04 -26.28
N ILE A 520 17.97 8.54 -26.55
CA ILE A 520 18.18 9.89 -27.09
C ILE A 520 17.56 10.03 -28.47
N ILE A 521 17.71 9.04 -29.36
CA ILE A 521 17.09 9.07 -30.69
C ILE A 521 15.56 9.10 -30.57
N VAL A 522 14.98 8.28 -29.68
CA VAL A 522 13.54 8.28 -29.38
C VAL A 522 13.11 9.63 -28.79
N ILE A 523 13.85 10.20 -27.84
CA ILE A 523 13.57 11.52 -27.27
C ILE A 523 13.61 12.59 -28.34
N VAL A 524 14.67 12.67 -29.15
CA VAL A 524 14.79 13.69 -30.21
C VAL A 524 13.63 13.56 -31.21
N TYR A 525 13.28 12.33 -31.57
CA TYR A 525 12.16 12.06 -32.48
C TYR A 525 10.80 12.43 -31.87
N VAL A 526 10.58 12.09 -30.60
CA VAL A 526 9.37 12.43 -29.84
C VAL A 526 9.29 13.94 -29.62
N VAL A 527 10.40 14.60 -29.31
CA VAL A 527 10.46 16.05 -29.13
C VAL A 527 10.20 16.78 -30.44
N ASP A 528 10.74 16.36 -31.59
CA ASP A 528 10.44 16.99 -32.89
C ASP A 528 8.98 16.76 -33.31
N SER A 529 8.47 15.54 -33.16
CA SER A 529 7.06 15.22 -33.44
C SER A 529 6.11 15.97 -32.51
N LYS A 530 6.45 16.04 -31.21
CA LYS A 530 5.73 16.86 -30.23
C LYS A 530 5.86 18.34 -30.58
N LYS A 531 7.01 18.86 -31.01
CA LYS A 531 7.17 20.28 -31.36
C LYS A 531 6.26 20.69 -32.51
N LYS A 532 6.14 19.87 -33.57
CA LYS A 532 5.24 20.15 -34.70
C LYS A 532 3.76 19.97 -34.34
N ALA A 533 3.42 18.94 -33.57
CA ALA A 533 2.05 18.76 -33.06
C ALA A 533 1.66 19.85 -32.05
N MET A 534 2.59 20.24 -31.19
CA MET A 534 2.43 21.27 -30.17
C MET A 534 2.37 22.65 -30.79
N GLN A 535 3.05 22.94 -31.90
CA GLN A 535 2.81 24.19 -32.65
C GLN A 535 1.41 24.25 -33.25
N LYS A 536 0.88 23.13 -33.76
CA LYS A 536 -0.48 23.09 -34.30
C LYS A 536 -1.54 23.20 -33.21
N VAL A 537 -1.40 22.46 -32.11
CA VAL A 537 -2.28 22.53 -30.93
C VAL A 537 -2.13 23.86 -30.18
N ALA A 538 -0.94 24.46 -30.16
CA ALA A 538 -0.72 25.74 -29.49
C ALA A 538 -1.35 26.91 -30.23
N TYR A 539 -1.63 26.81 -31.54
CA TYR A 539 -2.12 27.93 -32.35
C TYR A 539 -3.51 27.72 -32.99
N GLU A 540 -4.00 26.48 -33.14
CA GLU A 540 -5.33 26.19 -33.66
C GLU A 540 -6.18 25.42 -32.64
N ASP A 541 -7.42 25.86 -32.41
CA ASP A 541 -8.41 25.15 -31.60
C ASP A 541 -8.88 23.88 -32.35
N PRO A 542 -8.81 22.68 -31.73
CA PRO A 542 -9.05 21.42 -32.42
C PRO A 542 -10.52 21.17 -32.80
N ILE A 543 -11.47 21.88 -32.19
CA ILE A 543 -12.90 21.70 -32.46
C ILE A 543 -13.34 22.63 -33.58
N THR A 544 -12.95 23.91 -33.52
CA THR A 544 -13.43 24.98 -34.40
C THR A 544 -12.48 25.34 -35.52
N GLY A 545 -11.18 25.02 -35.40
CA GLY A 545 -10.15 25.44 -36.34
C GLY A 545 -9.81 26.94 -36.29
N LEU A 546 -10.37 27.68 -35.33
CA LEU A 546 -9.99 29.08 -35.06
C LEU A 546 -8.64 29.15 -34.34
N SER A 547 -8.08 30.35 -34.22
CA SER A 547 -6.87 30.55 -33.43
C SER A 547 -7.09 30.19 -31.97
N THR A 548 -6.07 29.66 -31.31
CA THR A 548 -6.02 29.65 -29.84
C THR A 548 -5.81 31.06 -29.30
N LEU A 549 -6.06 31.24 -28.00
CA LEU A 549 -5.78 32.48 -27.29
C LEU A 549 -4.33 32.96 -27.47
N THR A 550 -3.36 32.05 -27.49
CA THR A 550 -1.94 32.39 -27.68
C THR A 550 -1.67 33.00 -29.05
N LYS A 551 -2.18 32.37 -30.12
CA LYS A 551 -2.03 32.87 -31.48
C LYS A 551 -2.76 34.21 -31.67
N PHE A 552 -3.95 34.33 -31.10
CA PHE A 552 -4.77 35.53 -31.12
C PHE A 552 -4.05 36.75 -30.52
N LYS A 553 -3.46 36.60 -29.32
CA LYS A 553 -2.69 37.68 -28.66
C LYS A 553 -1.50 38.14 -29.51
N LEU A 554 -0.80 37.20 -30.16
CA LEU A 554 0.32 37.53 -31.04
C LEU A 554 -0.12 38.32 -32.29
N ASP A 555 -1.28 37.99 -32.85
CA ASP A 555 -1.80 38.66 -34.05
C ASP A 555 -2.36 40.05 -33.72
N ILE A 556 -3.03 40.20 -32.57
CA ILE A 556 -3.48 41.50 -32.05
C ILE A 556 -2.28 42.41 -31.77
N ALA A 557 -1.23 41.90 -31.09
CA ALA A 557 -0.05 42.71 -30.78
C ALA A 557 0.55 43.35 -32.03
N LYS A 558 0.66 42.58 -33.12
CA LYS A 558 1.15 43.07 -34.42
C LYS A 558 0.20 44.08 -35.07
N ALA A 559 -1.11 43.89 -34.92
CA ALA A 559 -2.09 44.81 -35.48
C ALA A 559 -2.12 46.15 -34.73
N LEU A 560 -1.90 46.12 -33.40
CA LEU A 560 -1.87 47.32 -32.57
C LEU A 560 -0.60 48.17 -32.76
N GLU A 561 0.50 47.64 -33.29
CA GLU A 561 1.74 48.40 -33.56
C GLU A 561 1.52 49.61 -34.48
N ASN A 562 0.53 49.56 -35.38
CA ASN A 562 0.23 50.62 -36.35
C ASN A 562 -1.22 51.13 -36.24
N ALA A 563 -1.90 50.86 -35.13
CA ALA A 563 -3.29 51.25 -34.92
C ALA A 563 -3.41 52.67 -34.34
N GLU A 564 -4.54 53.33 -34.57
CA GLU A 564 -4.92 54.58 -33.89
C GLU A 564 -5.85 54.30 -32.68
N PRO A 565 -5.81 55.11 -31.61
CA PRO A 565 -6.74 54.98 -30.49
C PRO A 565 -8.20 55.01 -30.93
N GLY A 566 -9.00 54.02 -30.51
CA GLY A 566 -10.41 53.88 -30.87
C GLY A 566 -10.67 53.26 -32.24
N GLU A 567 -9.62 52.84 -32.97
CA GLU A 567 -9.76 52.19 -34.29
C GLU A 567 -10.32 50.76 -34.21
N TYR A 568 -9.94 50.02 -33.16
CA TYR A 568 -10.28 48.61 -32.99
C TYR A 568 -11.13 48.36 -31.75
N ALA A 569 -11.88 47.26 -31.78
CA ALA A 569 -12.58 46.72 -30.62
C ALA A 569 -12.33 45.22 -30.49
N LEU A 570 -12.43 44.75 -29.25
CA LEU A 570 -12.40 43.35 -28.88
C LEU A 570 -13.78 42.95 -28.37
N LEU A 571 -14.35 41.90 -28.96
CA LEU A 571 -15.62 41.34 -28.57
C LEU A 571 -15.42 39.95 -27.97
N ALA A 572 -16.14 39.67 -26.90
CA ALA A 572 -16.29 38.34 -26.34
C ALA A 572 -17.73 37.89 -26.54
N LEU A 573 -17.92 36.85 -27.36
CA LEU A 573 -19.21 36.26 -27.72
C LEU A 573 -19.37 34.92 -27.03
N ASP A 574 -20.53 34.67 -26.44
CA ASP A 574 -20.91 33.44 -25.74
C ASP A 574 -22.27 32.95 -26.25
N VAL A 575 -22.44 31.63 -26.34
CA VAL A 575 -23.71 31.01 -26.71
C VAL A 575 -24.54 30.84 -25.44
N ASP A 576 -25.66 31.53 -25.35
CA ASP A 576 -26.47 31.48 -24.13
C ASP A 576 -27.00 30.07 -23.88
N ASN A 577 -27.00 29.65 -22.61
CA ASN A 577 -27.42 28.32 -22.18
C ASN A 577 -26.81 27.15 -22.97
N PHE A 578 -25.55 27.25 -23.43
CA PHE A 578 -24.88 26.16 -24.15
C PHE A 578 -24.83 24.83 -23.38
N SER A 579 -24.79 24.88 -22.05
CA SER A 579 -24.91 23.68 -21.20
C SER A 579 -26.24 22.95 -21.39
N TYR A 580 -27.34 23.66 -21.64
CA TYR A 580 -28.64 23.08 -21.96
C TYR A 580 -28.58 22.29 -23.27
N ILE A 581 -27.91 22.85 -24.30
CA ILE A 581 -27.68 22.15 -25.56
C ILE A 581 -26.90 20.85 -25.30
N ASN A 582 -25.78 20.92 -24.57
CA ASN A 582 -24.98 19.72 -24.27
C ASN A 582 -25.77 18.65 -23.49
N ASN A 583 -26.59 19.07 -22.52
CA ASN A 583 -27.35 18.15 -21.67
C ASN A 583 -28.50 17.45 -22.40
N TRP A 584 -29.14 18.13 -23.36
CA TRP A 584 -30.31 17.58 -24.06
C TRP A 584 -29.98 16.87 -25.37
N VAL A 585 -28.99 17.34 -26.13
CA VAL A 585 -28.64 16.77 -27.44
C VAL A 585 -27.24 16.15 -27.49
N GLY A 586 -26.48 16.23 -26.40
CA GLY A 586 -25.16 15.63 -26.26
C GLY A 586 -24.02 16.51 -26.77
N TYR A 587 -22.82 16.24 -26.26
CA TYR A 587 -21.60 17.00 -26.55
C TYR A 587 -21.19 17.00 -28.03
N GLU A 588 -21.49 15.95 -28.78
CA GLU A 588 -21.21 15.88 -30.23
C GLU A 588 -22.02 16.93 -31.01
N VAL A 589 -23.29 17.13 -30.65
CA VAL A 589 -24.14 18.15 -31.26
C VAL A 589 -23.71 19.54 -30.80
N GLY A 590 -23.34 19.70 -29.53
CA GLY A 590 -22.73 20.94 -29.03
C GLY A 590 -21.46 21.32 -29.80
N ASN A 591 -20.56 20.37 -30.06
CA ASN A 591 -19.36 20.61 -30.88
C ASN A 591 -19.71 21.04 -32.31
N LYS A 592 -20.76 20.49 -32.92
CA LYS A 592 -21.25 20.95 -34.22
C LYS A 592 -21.76 22.39 -34.18
N VAL A 593 -22.46 22.81 -33.12
CA VAL A 593 -22.89 24.21 -32.94
C VAL A 593 -21.67 25.12 -32.97
N LEU A 594 -20.63 24.80 -32.21
CA LEU A 594 -19.39 25.57 -32.17
C LEU A 594 -18.68 25.61 -33.53
N GLN A 595 -18.66 24.49 -34.26
CA GLN A 595 -18.07 24.40 -35.61
C GLN A 595 -18.82 25.21 -36.66
N VAL A 596 -20.16 25.26 -36.58
CA VAL A 596 -20.96 26.10 -37.49
C VAL A 596 -20.72 27.56 -37.15
N LEU A 597 -20.83 27.94 -35.88
CA LEU A 597 -20.58 29.32 -35.44
C LEU A 597 -19.20 29.82 -35.84
N ALA A 598 -18.16 29.00 -35.68
CA ALA A 598 -16.80 29.33 -36.10
C ALA A 598 -16.70 29.60 -37.61
N ARG A 599 -17.38 28.82 -38.44
CA ARG A 599 -17.42 29.02 -39.90
C ARG A 599 -18.15 30.30 -40.27
N GLU A 600 -19.26 30.60 -39.59
CA GLU A 600 -20.02 31.83 -39.82
C GLU A 600 -19.20 33.08 -39.44
N LEU A 601 -18.52 33.03 -38.28
CA LEU A 601 -17.60 34.07 -37.85
C LEU A 601 -16.48 34.27 -38.88
N GLN A 602 -15.85 33.19 -39.36
CA GLN A 602 -14.83 33.26 -40.41
C GLN A 602 -15.35 33.82 -41.72
N ALA A 603 -16.54 33.45 -42.15
CA ALA A 603 -17.15 33.94 -43.39
C ALA A 603 -17.46 35.44 -43.33
N SER A 604 -17.78 35.95 -42.14
CA SER A 604 -18.04 37.37 -41.90
C SER A 604 -16.79 38.21 -41.60
N ALA A 605 -15.64 37.57 -41.36
CA ALA A 605 -14.40 38.24 -41.01
C ALA A 605 -13.86 39.05 -42.19
N LYS A 606 -13.59 40.34 -41.96
CA LYS A 606 -12.96 41.24 -42.94
C LYS A 606 -11.44 41.27 -42.75
N ASN A 607 -10.74 42.02 -43.62
CA ASN A 607 -9.31 42.27 -43.47
C ASN A 607 -9.00 42.81 -42.06
N GLN A 608 -7.93 42.30 -41.44
CA GLN A 608 -7.52 42.63 -40.06
C GLN A 608 -8.54 42.25 -38.96
N THR A 609 -9.49 41.36 -39.26
CA THR A 609 -10.29 40.68 -38.23
C THR A 609 -9.58 39.40 -37.79
N PHE A 610 -9.35 39.25 -36.49
CA PHE A 610 -8.83 38.02 -35.91
C PHE A 610 -9.92 37.33 -35.09
N LEU A 611 -9.94 36.01 -35.13
CA LEU A 611 -10.92 35.18 -34.45
C LEU A 611 -10.21 34.12 -33.62
N ALA A 612 -10.70 33.89 -32.41
CA ALA A 612 -10.19 32.84 -31.55
C ALA A 612 -11.30 32.21 -30.73
N ARG A 613 -11.04 30.99 -30.26
CA ARG A 613 -11.84 30.36 -29.21
C ARG A 613 -11.04 30.39 -27.91
N GLU A 614 -11.59 31.04 -26.89
CA GLU A 614 -10.95 31.12 -25.57
C GLU A 614 -11.13 29.79 -24.81
N GLY A 615 -12.30 29.18 -24.95
CA GLY A 615 -12.66 27.90 -24.32
C GLY A 615 -14.17 27.77 -24.17
N SER A 616 -14.67 26.55 -23.92
CA SER A 616 -16.11 26.25 -23.84
C SER A 616 -16.87 26.76 -25.08
N ASP A 617 -17.73 27.75 -24.91
CA ASP A 617 -18.62 28.38 -25.87
C ASP A 617 -18.26 29.85 -26.12
N ILE A 618 -17.07 30.28 -25.67
CA ILE A 618 -16.61 31.66 -25.73
C ILE A 618 -15.69 31.88 -26.94
N PHE A 619 -16.09 32.81 -27.80
CA PHE A 619 -15.37 33.25 -28.98
C PHE A 619 -14.89 34.69 -28.80
N LEU A 620 -13.63 34.94 -29.16
CA LEU A 620 -13.03 36.26 -29.16
C LEU A 620 -12.91 36.77 -30.59
N ILE A 621 -13.28 38.03 -30.80
CA ILE A 621 -13.26 38.69 -32.09
C ILE A 621 -12.53 40.00 -31.91
N PHE A 622 -11.45 40.20 -32.65
CA PHE A 622 -10.78 41.51 -32.77
C PHE A 622 -11.10 42.05 -34.14
N THR A 623 -11.67 43.25 -34.23
CA THR A 623 -12.07 43.85 -35.50
C THR A 623 -12.03 45.37 -35.45
N ASN A 624 -12.06 46.01 -36.63
CA ASN A 624 -12.16 47.46 -36.72
C ASN A 624 -13.53 47.93 -36.23
N LEU A 625 -13.57 49.03 -35.47
CA LEU A 625 -14.81 49.57 -34.92
C LEU A 625 -15.83 49.93 -36.02
N LYS A 626 -15.36 50.31 -37.21
CA LYS A 626 -16.22 50.63 -38.37
C LYS A 626 -16.92 49.41 -38.97
N ASP A 627 -16.40 48.22 -38.70
CA ASP A 627 -16.93 46.95 -39.18
C ASP A 627 -17.93 46.30 -38.20
N LEU A 628 -18.08 46.86 -36.99
CA LEU A 628 -19.10 46.44 -36.03
C LEU A 628 -20.51 46.75 -36.59
N SER A 629 -21.21 45.71 -37.06
CA SER A 629 -22.62 45.79 -37.48
C SER A 629 -23.42 44.67 -36.80
N ALA A 630 -23.76 44.89 -35.53
CA ALA A 630 -24.12 43.82 -34.61
C ALA A 630 -25.52 43.16 -34.77
N PRO A 631 -26.63 43.80 -35.21
CA PRO A 631 -27.94 43.14 -35.10
C PRO A 631 -28.25 42.10 -36.18
N LYS A 632 -27.99 42.41 -37.47
CA LYS A 632 -28.42 41.53 -38.58
C LYS A 632 -27.60 40.25 -38.72
N VAL A 633 -26.35 40.30 -38.30
CA VAL A 633 -25.40 39.21 -38.49
C VAL A 633 -25.68 38.05 -37.51
N LEU A 634 -26.22 38.33 -36.33
CA LEU A 634 -26.55 37.31 -35.32
C LEU A 634 -27.77 36.48 -35.71
N ASP A 635 -28.76 37.08 -36.37
CA ASP A 635 -29.91 36.36 -36.92
C ASP A 635 -29.48 35.36 -38.00
N ASP A 636 -28.54 35.75 -38.88
CA ASP A 636 -27.98 34.87 -39.90
C ASP A 636 -27.20 33.70 -39.27
N TYR A 637 -26.38 33.97 -38.24
CA TYR A 637 -25.66 32.91 -37.50
C TYR A 637 -26.63 31.91 -36.86
N ARG A 638 -27.64 32.41 -36.14
CA ARG A 638 -28.68 31.60 -35.50
C ARG A 638 -29.39 30.71 -36.52
N LYS A 639 -29.78 31.30 -37.66
CA LYS A 639 -30.46 30.58 -38.74
C LYS A 639 -29.56 29.48 -39.32
N ASN A 640 -28.31 29.79 -39.64
CA ASN A 640 -27.37 28.83 -40.24
C ASN A 640 -27.04 27.68 -39.27
N ILE A 641 -26.95 27.94 -37.96
CA ILE A 641 -26.79 26.90 -36.94
C ILE A 641 -27.99 25.96 -36.89
N VAL A 642 -29.21 26.49 -36.88
CA VAL A 642 -30.44 25.68 -36.81
C VAL A 642 -30.68 24.91 -38.11
N GLU A 643 -30.31 25.46 -39.27
CA GLU A 643 -30.39 24.76 -40.56
C GLU A 643 -29.36 23.63 -40.68
N ALA A 644 -28.14 23.83 -40.16
CA ALA A 644 -27.08 22.84 -40.20
C ALA A 644 -27.27 21.69 -39.19
N ILE A 645 -28.12 21.86 -38.17
CA ILE A 645 -28.26 20.92 -37.04
C ILE A 645 -29.74 20.53 -36.85
N PRO A 646 -30.18 19.41 -37.48
CA PRO A 646 -31.57 18.96 -37.44
C PRO A 646 -32.14 18.74 -36.03
N GLU A 647 -31.30 18.36 -35.06
CA GLU A 647 -31.67 18.13 -33.67
C GLU A 647 -32.17 19.42 -32.99
N LEU A 648 -31.51 20.55 -33.22
CA LEU A 648 -31.93 21.86 -32.70
C LEU A 648 -33.25 22.31 -33.35
N LYS A 649 -33.40 22.05 -34.65
CA LYS A 649 -34.64 22.34 -35.39
C LYS A 649 -35.83 21.54 -34.87
N LYS A 650 -35.64 20.27 -34.48
CA LYS A 650 -36.69 19.42 -33.87
C LYS A 650 -37.09 19.91 -32.48
N LEU A 651 -36.14 20.41 -31.70
CA LEU A 651 -36.39 20.97 -30.37
C LEU A 651 -36.99 22.38 -30.40
N ASN A 652 -37.13 22.98 -31.59
CA ASN A 652 -37.49 24.38 -31.77
C ASN A 652 -36.62 25.32 -30.91
N HIS A 653 -35.35 24.94 -30.72
CA HIS A 653 -34.41 25.67 -29.90
C HIS A 653 -33.50 26.51 -30.80
N HIS A 654 -33.51 27.81 -30.56
CA HIS A 654 -32.72 28.78 -31.33
C HIS A 654 -31.63 29.36 -30.42
N PRO A 655 -30.34 29.09 -30.70
CA PRO A 655 -29.25 29.66 -29.91
C PRO A 655 -29.32 31.19 -29.92
N THR A 656 -29.19 31.80 -28.74
CA THR A 656 -29.01 33.24 -28.55
C THR A 656 -27.55 33.53 -28.20
N PHE A 657 -27.12 34.78 -28.42
CA PHE A 657 -25.73 35.18 -28.21
C PHE A 657 -25.61 36.34 -27.23
N ASN A 658 -24.64 36.21 -26.32
CA ASN A 658 -24.26 37.25 -25.38
C ASN A 658 -22.92 37.86 -25.83
N ILE A 659 -22.88 39.17 -26.04
CA ILE A 659 -21.70 39.86 -26.58
C ILE A 659 -21.26 40.97 -25.63
N GLY A 660 -20.00 40.90 -25.19
CA GLY A 660 -19.33 41.99 -24.52
C GLY A 660 -18.35 42.70 -25.45
N ILE A 661 -18.36 44.02 -25.47
CA ILE A 661 -17.52 44.84 -26.35
C ILE A 661 -16.57 45.68 -25.51
N TYR A 662 -15.27 45.63 -25.80
CA TYR A 662 -14.26 46.55 -25.28
C TYR A 662 -13.68 47.38 -26.43
N LYS A 663 -13.84 48.71 -26.35
CA LYS A 663 -13.25 49.65 -27.30
C LYS A 663 -11.81 49.93 -26.91
N ILE A 664 -10.88 49.72 -27.84
CA ILE A 664 -9.44 49.85 -27.54
C ILE A 664 -9.05 51.33 -27.68
N THR A 665 -9.02 52.04 -26.56
CA THR A 665 -8.60 53.46 -26.52
C THR A 665 -7.17 53.64 -26.04
N ASP A 666 -6.64 52.71 -25.24
CA ASP A 666 -5.22 52.68 -24.84
C ASP A 666 -4.49 51.54 -25.57
N LEU A 667 -3.67 51.91 -26.55
CA LEU A 667 -2.90 50.97 -27.37
C LEU A 667 -1.74 50.32 -26.61
N LYS A 668 -1.36 50.85 -25.44
CA LYS A 668 -0.29 50.29 -24.59
C LYS A 668 -0.81 49.32 -23.55
N GLN A 669 -2.12 49.19 -23.41
CA GLN A 669 -2.76 48.30 -22.46
C GLN A 669 -2.43 46.82 -22.78
N ASP A 670 -2.28 46.00 -21.74
CA ASP A 670 -2.09 44.55 -21.93
C ASP A 670 -3.32 43.94 -22.64
N ILE A 671 -3.10 43.20 -23.72
CA ILE A 671 -4.15 42.51 -24.50
C ILE A 671 -4.97 41.57 -23.61
N SER A 672 -4.34 40.93 -22.61
CA SER A 672 -5.03 40.10 -21.63
C SER A 672 -6.07 40.92 -20.84
N HIS A 673 -5.71 42.14 -20.44
CA HIS A 673 -6.64 43.05 -19.78
C HIS A 673 -7.78 43.47 -20.71
N MET A 674 -7.51 43.73 -22.00
CA MET A 674 -8.55 44.04 -22.99
C MET A 674 -9.57 42.90 -23.13
N ILE A 675 -9.08 41.65 -23.15
CA ILE A 675 -9.92 40.43 -23.19
C ILE A 675 -10.77 40.34 -21.92
N ASP A 676 -10.17 40.55 -20.75
CA ASP A 676 -10.89 40.54 -19.46
C ASP A 676 -12.01 41.57 -19.43
N CYS A 677 -11.77 42.79 -19.94
CA CYS A 677 -12.77 43.84 -20.02
C CYS A 677 -13.93 43.47 -20.96
N ALA A 678 -13.67 42.89 -22.13
CA ALA A 678 -14.72 42.39 -23.01
C ALA A 678 -15.53 41.26 -22.35
N ASN A 679 -14.86 40.34 -21.64
CA ASN A 679 -15.52 39.27 -20.89
C ASN A 679 -16.35 39.78 -19.70
N ILE A 680 -15.91 40.86 -19.05
CA ILE A 680 -16.69 41.56 -18.01
C ILE A 680 -17.99 42.10 -18.60
N ALA A 681 -17.93 42.80 -19.74
CA ALA A 681 -19.12 43.31 -20.41
C ALA A 681 -20.06 42.18 -20.84
N ARG A 682 -19.51 41.08 -21.38
CA ARG A 682 -20.27 39.90 -21.81
C ARG A 682 -21.03 39.26 -20.66
N ARG A 683 -20.40 39.10 -19.50
CA ARG A 683 -21.04 38.49 -18.33
C ARG A 683 -22.20 39.31 -17.79
N ARG A 684 -22.17 40.65 -17.94
CA ARG A 684 -23.26 41.54 -17.52
C ARG A 684 -24.59 41.22 -18.21
N VAL A 685 -24.53 40.78 -19.46
CA VAL A 685 -25.72 40.50 -20.28
C VAL A 685 -26.14 39.04 -20.29
N LYS A 686 -25.38 38.16 -19.61
CA LYS A 686 -25.69 36.74 -19.54
C LYS A 686 -26.98 36.49 -18.75
N GLY A 687 -27.87 35.65 -19.28
CA GLY A 687 -29.17 35.34 -18.67
C GLY A 687 -30.30 36.32 -19.02
N GLN A 688 -30.05 37.33 -19.85
CA GLN A 688 -31.11 38.14 -20.46
C GLN A 688 -31.76 37.36 -21.61
N TYR A 689 -33.08 37.52 -21.78
CA TYR A 689 -33.79 36.81 -22.84
C TYR A 689 -33.48 37.40 -24.22
N GLY A 690 -32.89 36.60 -25.10
CA GLY A 690 -32.56 37.01 -26.48
C GLY A 690 -31.08 37.36 -26.68
N ASP A 691 -30.76 37.93 -27.84
CA ASP A 691 -29.41 38.40 -28.11
C ASP A 691 -29.14 39.68 -27.33
N SER A 692 -28.05 39.68 -26.57
CA SER A 692 -27.79 40.75 -25.61
C SER A 692 -26.36 41.26 -25.76
N ILE A 693 -26.22 42.58 -25.85
CA ILE A 693 -24.95 43.25 -26.13
C ILE A 693 -24.68 44.29 -25.04
N ALA A 694 -23.49 44.25 -24.45
CA ALA A 694 -23.02 45.29 -23.54
C ALA A 694 -21.62 45.79 -23.92
N GLU A 695 -21.42 47.09 -23.76
CA GLU A 695 -20.09 47.70 -23.82
C GLU A 695 -19.48 47.76 -22.43
N TYR A 696 -18.17 47.54 -22.35
CA TYR A 696 -17.41 47.74 -21.12
C TYR A 696 -17.36 49.23 -20.76
N THR A 697 -17.68 49.55 -19.52
CA THR A 697 -17.47 50.88 -18.94
C THR A 697 -16.67 50.78 -17.64
N VAL A 698 -16.01 51.87 -17.23
CA VAL A 698 -15.18 51.90 -16.02
C VAL A 698 -16.03 51.65 -14.77
N GLU A 699 -17.28 52.14 -14.76
CA GLU A 699 -18.25 51.97 -13.68
C GLU A 699 -18.61 50.48 -13.48
N LEU A 700 -18.70 49.70 -14.58
CA LEU A 700 -18.95 48.27 -14.51
C LEU A 700 -17.82 47.52 -13.80
N ASN A 701 -16.56 47.87 -14.08
CA ASN A 701 -15.43 47.26 -13.38
C ASN A 701 -15.40 47.68 -11.91
N ALA A 702 -15.65 48.96 -11.60
CA ALA A 702 -15.72 49.42 -10.21
C ALA A 702 -16.77 48.67 -9.39
N GLN A 703 -17.94 48.39 -9.97
CA GLN A 703 -18.99 47.60 -9.33
C GLN A 703 -18.53 46.16 -9.06
N ILE A 704 -17.88 45.50 -10.03
CA ILE A 704 -17.36 44.14 -9.87
C ILE A 704 -16.25 44.08 -8.82
N GLN A 705 -15.36 45.07 -8.78
CA GLN A 705 -14.33 45.15 -7.74
C GLN A 705 -14.95 45.31 -6.35
N LYS A 706 -15.98 46.15 -6.23
CA LYS A 706 -16.71 46.33 -4.95
C LYS A 706 -17.36 45.03 -4.49
N GLN A 707 -18.04 44.29 -5.38
CA GLN A 707 -18.63 42.99 -5.06
C GLN A 707 -17.55 41.96 -4.65
N ARG A 708 -16.43 41.93 -5.39
CA ARG A 708 -15.30 41.06 -5.06
C ARG A 708 -14.72 41.37 -3.68
N GLN A 709 -14.59 42.65 -3.34
CA GLN A 709 -14.10 43.07 -2.04
C GLN A 709 -15.05 42.59 -0.92
N ILE A 710 -16.36 42.77 -1.07
CA ILE A 710 -17.37 42.25 -0.14
C ILE A 710 -17.21 40.73 0.09
N ILE A 711 -17.03 39.96 -0.98
CA ILE A 711 -16.85 38.50 -0.89
C ILE A 711 -15.54 38.13 -0.19
N LEU A 712 -14.45 38.88 -0.40
CA LEU A 712 -13.17 38.63 0.26
C LEU A 712 -13.22 38.95 1.77
N GLU A 713 -14.03 39.92 2.17
CA GLU A 713 -14.15 40.38 3.57
C GLU A 713 -15.12 39.51 4.40
N MET A 714 -16.05 38.77 3.77
CA MET A 714 -17.19 38.14 4.44
C MET A 714 -16.84 37.20 5.61
N GLU A 715 -15.85 36.32 5.43
CA GLU A 715 -15.42 35.34 6.45
C GLU A 715 -14.80 36.05 7.65
N GLN A 716 -13.94 37.02 7.37
CA GLN A 716 -13.29 37.81 8.40
C GLN A 716 -14.32 38.60 9.18
N ALA A 717 -15.25 39.26 8.49
CA ALA A 717 -16.32 40.06 9.10
C ALA A 717 -17.21 39.26 10.05
N LEU A 718 -17.51 38.00 9.70
CA LEU A 718 -18.27 37.10 10.58
C LEU A 718 -17.45 36.72 11.82
N TYR A 719 -16.16 36.44 11.65
CA TYR A 719 -15.25 36.10 12.75
C TYR A 719 -15.01 37.29 13.70
N THR A 720 -14.91 38.51 13.17
CA THR A 720 -14.69 39.76 13.95
C THR A 720 -15.98 40.39 14.47
N GLN A 721 -17.14 39.74 14.27
CA GLN A 721 -18.45 40.21 14.73
C GLN A 721 -18.81 41.61 14.17
N GLU A 722 -18.45 41.87 12.91
CA GLU A 722 -18.79 43.12 12.20
C GLU A 722 -20.27 43.17 11.75
N PHE A 723 -20.94 42.00 11.73
CA PHE A 723 -22.38 41.90 11.53
C PHE A 723 -23.10 42.11 12.85
N THR A 724 -23.88 43.19 12.92
CA THR A 724 -24.61 43.63 14.12
C THR A 724 -26.12 43.58 13.89
N ILE A 725 -26.87 43.39 14.97
CA ILE A 725 -28.34 43.38 14.95
C ILE A 725 -28.86 44.78 15.27
N VAL A 726 -29.76 45.27 14.42
CA VAL A 726 -30.70 46.35 14.76
C VAL A 726 -32.12 45.81 14.78
N LEU A 727 -32.98 46.36 15.62
CA LEU A 727 -34.34 45.89 15.87
C LEU A 727 -35.35 46.94 15.42
N GLN A 728 -36.30 46.56 14.58
CA GLN A 728 -37.39 47.45 14.18
C GLN A 728 -38.69 47.04 14.91
N PRO A 729 -39.32 47.92 15.71
CA PRO A 729 -40.55 47.59 16.45
C PRO A 729 -41.74 47.24 15.54
N LYS A 730 -42.48 46.20 15.93
CA LYS A 730 -43.80 45.82 15.37
C LYS A 730 -44.88 46.27 16.34
N VAL A 731 -45.70 47.24 15.92
CA VAL A 731 -46.70 47.91 16.77
C VAL A 731 -48.10 47.40 16.43
N ASN A 732 -48.88 47.07 17.44
CA ASN A 732 -50.29 46.72 17.27
C ASN A 732 -51.12 47.96 16.98
N LEU A 733 -51.81 47.99 15.84
CA LEU A 733 -52.53 49.18 15.37
C LEU A 733 -53.76 49.54 16.24
N LEU A 734 -54.34 48.58 16.96
CA LEU A 734 -55.49 48.79 17.85
C LEU A 734 -55.08 49.29 19.23
N THR A 735 -53.98 48.76 19.78
CA THR A 735 -53.53 49.07 21.15
C THR A 735 -52.40 50.07 21.21
N GLU A 736 -51.74 50.34 20.08
CA GLU A 736 -50.52 51.14 19.92
C GLU A 736 -49.32 50.65 20.76
N LYS A 737 -49.39 49.41 21.26
CA LYS A 737 -48.30 48.79 22.02
C LYS A 737 -47.37 48.00 21.11
N VAL A 738 -46.11 47.90 21.51
CA VAL A 738 -45.13 47.06 20.81
C VAL A 738 -45.39 45.58 21.14
N GLU A 739 -45.63 44.75 20.11
CA GLU A 739 -45.84 43.30 20.28
C GLU A 739 -44.56 42.49 20.00
N GLY A 740 -43.62 43.06 19.25
CA GLY A 740 -42.39 42.39 18.87
C GLY A 740 -41.45 43.30 18.09
N ALA A 741 -40.44 42.71 17.48
CA ALA A 741 -39.50 43.39 16.61
C ALA A 741 -39.03 42.51 15.46
N GLU A 742 -38.63 43.12 14.36
CA GLU A 742 -37.85 42.46 13.33
C GLU A 742 -36.36 42.70 13.57
N ALA A 743 -35.56 41.63 13.50
CA ALA A 743 -34.11 41.72 13.53
C ALA A 743 -33.55 41.89 12.12
N LEU A 744 -32.84 42.99 11.93
CA LEU A 744 -32.19 43.35 10.68
C LEU A 744 -30.68 43.33 10.87
N VAL A 745 -29.98 42.69 9.93
CA VAL A 745 -28.52 42.69 9.90
C VAL A 745 -27.98 44.04 9.42
N ARG A 746 -26.90 44.51 10.05
CA ARG A 746 -26.09 45.65 9.61
C ARG A 746 -24.63 45.26 9.64
N TRP A 747 -23.91 45.54 8.56
CA TRP A 747 -22.48 45.30 8.51
C TRP A 747 -21.73 46.62 8.63
N TYR A 748 -20.98 46.76 9.71
CA TYR A 748 -20.08 47.89 9.91
C TYR A 748 -18.64 47.41 9.88
N ARG A 749 -17.86 47.92 8.93
CA ARG A 749 -16.43 47.66 8.87
C ARG A 749 -15.73 48.26 10.10
N PRO A 750 -14.50 47.83 10.45
CA PRO A 750 -13.77 48.35 11.61
C PRO A 750 -13.49 49.86 11.55
N ASN A 751 -13.48 50.45 10.35
CA ASN A 751 -13.33 51.89 10.14
C ASN A 751 -14.64 52.70 10.36
N GLY A 752 -15.75 52.04 10.69
CA GLY A 752 -17.07 52.63 10.88
C GLY A 752 -17.90 52.79 9.61
N GLU A 753 -17.40 52.35 8.45
CA GLU A 753 -18.13 52.39 7.19
C GLU A 753 -19.18 51.28 7.13
N GLY A 754 -20.44 51.64 6.84
CA GLY A 754 -21.53 50.68 6.68
C GLY A 754 -21.60 50.09 5.28
N VAL A 755 -21.73 48.76 5.19
CA VAL A 755 -22.09 48.06 3.95
C VAL A 755 -23.59 47.74 4.00
N TYR A 756 -24.34 48.18 3.00
CA TYR A 756 -25.79 48.01 3.00
C TYR A 756 -26.19 46.56 2.71
N PRO A 757 -27.24 46.03 3.37
CA PRO A 757 -27.76 44.68 3.12
C PRO A 757 -27.97 44.35 1.64
N ASP A 758 -28.54 45.27 0.86
CA ASP A 758 -28.79 45.09 -0.58
C ASP A 758 -27.50 44.89 -1.41
N GLU A 759 -26.34 45.27 -0.88
CA GLU A 759 -25.06 45.08 -1.55
C GLU A 759 -24.42 43.73 -1.28
N PHE A 760 -24.66 43.12 -0.11
CA PHE A 760 -23.99 41.89 0.30
C PHE A 760 -24.90 40.66 0.39
N ILE A 761 -26.18 40.81 0.74
CA ILE A 761 -27.11 39.67 0.86
C ILE A 761 -27.20 38.92 -0.49
N PRO A 762 -27.43 39.57 -1.65
CA PRO A 762 -27.50 38.86 -2.92
C PRO A 762 -26.20 38.13 -3.27
N LEU A 763 -25.05 38.68 -2.89
CA LEU A 763 -23.74 38.05 -3.12
C LEU A 763 -23.56 36.81 -2.25
N PHE A 764 -24.01 36.88 -1.00
CA PHE A 764 -23.93 35.79 -0.03
C PHE A 764 -24.93 34.67 -0.35
N GLU A 765 -26.09 35.00 -0.92
CA GLU A 765 -27.02 33.99 -1.46
C GLU A 765 -26.41 33.26 -2.66
N GLN A 766 -25.81 34.00 -3.59
CA GLN A 766 -25.17 33.42 -4.78
C GLN A 766 -23.99 32.49 -4.45
N ASN A 767 -23.20 32.82 -3.42
CA ASN A 767 -22.04 32.02 -3.04
C ASN A 767 -22.31 31.02 -1.90
N GLY A 768 -23.51 31.03 -1.31
CA GLY A 768 -23.93 30.17 -0.21
C GLY A 768 -23.50 30.61 1.20
N PHE A 769 -22.74 31.69 1.35
CA PHE A 769 -22.32 32.23 2.65
C PHE A 769 -23.49 32.70 3.50
N ILE A 770 -24.63 33.03 2.87
CA ILE A 770 -25.84 33.47 3.57
C ILE A 770 -26.31 32.48 4.64
N ILE A 771 -26.09 31.17 4.44
CA ILE A 771 -26.45 30.13 5.42
C ILE A 771 -25.73 30.38 6.75
N ARG A 772 -24.44 30.72 6.69
CA ARG A 772 -23.64 30.98 7.90
C ARG A 772 -24.05 32.27 8.56
N LEU A 773 -24.36 33.30 7.77
CA LEU A 773 -24.84 34.58 8.28
C LEU A 773 -26.21 34.42 8.96
N ASP A 774 -27.18 33.76 8.32
CA ASP A 774 -28.52 33.52 8.87
C ASP A 774 -28.46 32.77 10.20
N LEU A 775 -27.66 31.70 10.28
CA LEU A 775 -27.48 30.91 11.50
C LEU A 775 -26.78 31.72 12.60
N TYR A 776 -25.77 32.51 12.25
CA TYR A 776 -25.11 33.42 13.18
C TYR A 776 -26.08 34.47 13.75
N MET A 777 -26.87 35.11 12.88
CA MET A 777 -27.88 36.09 13.29
C MET A 777 -28.95 35.45 14.18
N PHE A 778 -29.41 34.24 13.84
CA PHE A 778 -30.35 33.48 14.66
C PHE A 778 -29.78 33.17 16.05
N GLU A 779 -28.52 32.73 16.14
CA GLU A 779 -27.85 32.49 17.42
C GLU A 779 -27.72 33.76 18.26
N GLU A 780 -27.33 34.88 17.65
CA GLU A 780 -27.20 36.16 18.34
C GLU A 780 -28.54 36.68 18.86
N ILE A 781 -29.65 36.43 18.15
CA ILE A 781 -31.00 36.74 18.61
C ILE A 781 -31.42 35.83 19.76
N CYS A 782 -31.09 34.54 19.70
CA CYS A 782 -31.32 33.62 20.81
C CYS A 782 -30.57 34.08 22.07
N LYS A 783 -29.31 34.50 21.93
CA LYS A 783 -28.52 35.09 23.04
C LYS A 783 -29.17 36.37 23.57
N LEU A 784 -29.66 37.25 22.70
CA LEU A 784 -30.34 38.48 23.10
C LEU A 784 -31.64 38.21 23.89
N ILE A 785 -32.49 37.30 23.40
CA ILE A 785 -33.71 36.90 24.12
C ILE A 785 -33.37 36.28 25.48
N ARG A 786 -32.30 35.49 25.54
CA ARG A 786 -31.81 34.91 26.81
C ARG A 786 -31.32 35.99 27.77
N GLN A 787 -30.66 37.04 27.28
CA GLN A 787 -30.27 38.19 28.09
C GLN A 787 -31.50 38.91 28.64
N TRP A 788 -32.53 39.17 27.82
CA TRP A 788 -33.79 39.77 28.29
C TRP A 788 -34.52 38.90 29.32
N GLN A 789 -34.49 37.58 29.17
CA GLN A 789 -35.06 36.64 30.14
C GLN A 789 -34.42 36.76 31.53
N HIS A 790 -33.10 36.90 31.59
CA HIS A 790 -32.35 37.07 32.85
C HIS A 790 -32.44 38.49 33.39
N GLY A 791 -32.48 39.50 32.52
CA GLY A 791 -32.61 40.91 32.87
C GLY A 791 -33.98 41.30 33.42
N GLY A 792 -34.95 40.38 33.47
CA GLY A 792 -36.27 40.61 34.06
C GLY A 792 -37.26 41.32 33.15
N VAL A 793 -37.00 41.42 31.84
CA VAL A 793 -37.92 42.03 30.87
C VAL A 793 -39.19 41.18 30.76
N ARG A 794 -40.34 41.77 31.12
CA ARG A 794 -41.66 41.11 31.11
C ARG A 794 -42.75 42.09 30.64
N PRO A 795 -43.54 41.76 29.60
CA PRO A 795 -43.45 40.57 28.76
C PRO A 795 -42.20 40.58 27.86
N LEU A 796 -41.79 39.41 27.36
CA LEU A 796 -40.68 39.33 26.40
C LEU A 796 -41.21 39.59 25.00
N PRO A 797 -40.56 40.46 24.21
CA PRO A 797 -40.94 40.70 22.83
C PRO A 797 -40.66 39.45 21.99
N ARG A 798 -41.51 39.20 20.99
CA ARG A 798 -41.22 38.23 19.93
C ARG A 798 -40.29 38.89 18.90
N VAL A 799 -39.23 38.20 18.50
CA VAL A 799 -38.28 38.69 17.49
C VAL A 799 -38.40 37.88 16.21
N SER A 800 -38.63 38.55 15.09
CA SER A 800 -38.62 37.94 13.76
C SER A 800 -37.21 37.92 13.19
N VAL A 801 -36.84 36.79 12.58
CA VAL A 801 -35.51 36.52 12.04
C VAL A 801 -35.65 36.10 10.59
N ASN A 802 -34.97 36.83 9.71
CA ASN A 802 -34.91 36.55 8.29
C ASN A 802 -34.17 35.23 8.02
N ILE A 803 -34.76 34.37 7.19
CA ILE A 803 -34.16 33.13 6.70
C ILE A 803 -34.21 33.15 5.18
N SER A 804 -33.05 33.20 4.54
CA SER A 804 -32.95 33.20 3.08
C SER A 804 -33.46 31.90 2.46
N GLN A 805 -33.83 31.96 1.18
CA GLN A 805 -34.26 30.77 0.42
C GLN A 805 -33.20 29.67 0.44
N VAL A 806 -31.92 30.05 0.33
CA VAL A 806 -30.79 29.12 0.32
C VAL A 806 -30.68 28.39 1.66
N THR A 807 -30.84 29.11 2.77
CA THR A 807 -30.88 28.53 4.12
C THR A 807 -32.08 27.62 4.31
N LEU A 808 -33.28 28.05 3.89
CA LEU A 808 -34.51 27.25 4.02
C LEU A 808 -34.39 25.86 3.37
N LEU A 809 -33.74 25.80 2.21
CA LEU A 809 -33.57 24.57 1.44
C LEU A 809 -32.32 23.77 1.83
N SER A 810 -31.50 24.28 2.76
CA SER A 810 -30.29 23.60 3.26
C SER A 810 -30.64 22.34 4.06
N GLU A 811 -29.77 21.33 3.97
CA GLU A 811 -29.96 20.07 4.70
C GLU A 811 -29.67 20.26 6.20
N GLY A 812 -30.50 19.68 7.06
CA GLY A 812 -30.31 19.72 8.50
C GLY A 812 -30.68 21.04 9.19
N LEU A 813 -31.31 22.01 8.49
CA LEU A 813 -31.68 23.32 9.08
C LEU A 813 -32.46 23.17 10.39
N CYS A 814 -33.49 22.33 10.41
CA CYS A 814 -34.37 22.17 11.58
C CYS A 814 -33.60 21.65 12.80
N GLU A 815 -32.68 20.71 12.58
CA GLU A 815 -31.80 20.14 13.60
C GLU A 815 -30.89 21.24 14.17
N THR A 816 -30.20 21.98 13.30
CA THR A 816 -29.28 23.06 13.68
C THR A 816 -29.98 24.17 14.47
N LEU A 817 -31.16 24.63 14.03
CA LEU A 817 -31.92 25.65 14.76
C LEU A 817 -32.30 25.15 16.16
N MET A 818 -32.71 23.88 16.29
CA MET A 818 -33.05 23.29 17.59
C MET A 818 -31.85 23.10 18.51
N GLU A 819 -30.67 22.80 17.96
CA GLU A 819 -29.42 22.77 18.72
C GLU A 819 -29.08 24.14 19.30
N ILE A 820 -29.17 25.19 18.49
CA ILE A 820 -28.95 26.58 18.94
C ILE A 820 -29.95 26.96 20.04
N ILE A 821 -31.24 26.66 19.84
CA ILE A 821 -32.30 26.94 20.82
C ILE A 821 -32.04 26.25 22.15
N LYS A 822 -31.64 24.98 22.12
CA LYS A 822 -31.28 24.21 23.33
C LYS A 822 -30.03 24.79 24.00
N GLY A 823 -29.00 25.14 23.22
CA GLY A 823 -27.76 25.73 23.71
C GLY A 823 -27.98 27.09 24.40
N CYS A 824 -28.80 27.96 23.81
CA CYS A 824 -29.15 29.27 24.38
C CYS A 824 -30.23 29.19 25.46
N GLN A 825 -30.91 28.04 25.61
CA GLN A 825 -32.00 27.81 26.55
C GLN A 825 -33.16 28.82 26.38
N VAL A 826 -33.58 29.04 25.14
CA VAL A 826 -34.70 29.91 24.76
C VAL A 826 -35.90 29.06 24.31
N SER A 827 -37.11 29.61 24.36
CA SER A 827 -38.30 28.95 23.84
C SER A 827 -38.63 29.47 22.45
N THR A 828 -38.93 28.57 21.51
CA THR A 828 -39.28 28.89 20.11
C THR A 828 -40.45 29.86 19.98
N LYS A 829 -41.34 29.97 20.97
CA LYS A 829 -42.48 30.90 20.97
C LYS A 829 -42.11 32.39 20.89
N TYR A 830 -40.88 32.74 21.28
CA TYR A 830 -40.34 34.11 21.24
C TYR A 830 -39.64 34.43 19.92
N ILE A 831 -39.57 33.47 19.01
CA ILE A 831 -38.88 33.61 17.73
C ILE A 831 -39.89 33.36 16.62
N GLU A 832 -39.87 34.26 15.65
CA GLU A 832 -40.61 34.14 14.39
C GLU A 832 -39.60 34.02 13.25
N LEU A 833 -39.81 33.06 12.37
CA LEU A 833 -38.96 32.85 11.20
C LEU A 833 -39.64 33.50 10.01
N GLU A 834 -38.92 34.38 9.35
CA GLU A 834 -39.41 35.21 8.26
C GLU A 834 -38.85 34.71 6.94
N LEU A 835 -39.75 34.40 6.01
CA LEU A 835 -39.45 33.78 4.72
C LEU A 835 -40.02 34.65 3.60
N THR A 836 -39.19 35.02 2.63
CA THR A 836 -39.66 35.76 1.45
C THR A 836 -40.61 34.92 0.59
N GLU A 837 -41.51 35.56 -0.14
CA GLU A 837 -42.40 34.88 -1.10
C GLU A 837 -41.61 34.05 -2.14
N SER A 838 -40.49 34.60 -2.62
CA SER A 838 -39.62 33.96 -3.60
C SER A 838 -39.00 32.65 -3.10
N ALA A 839 -38.91 32.43 -1.78
CA ALA A 839 -38.39 31.20 -1.20
C ALA A 839 -39.14 29.94 -1.70
N PHE A 840 -40.42 30.08 -2.05
CA PHE A 840 -41.28 28.99 -2.50
C PHE A 840 -41.26 28.75 -4.03
N SER A 841 -40.59 29.60 -4.80
CA SER A 841 -40.59 29.55 -6.27
C SER A 841 -39.74 28.41 -6.86
N THR A 842 -38.59 28.09 -6.25
CA THR A 842 -37.61 27.14 -6.81
C THR A 842 -37.97 25.69 -6.51
N ASN A 843 -38.40 25.38 -5.28
CA ASN A 843 -38.80 24.03 -4.86
C ASN A 843 -39.90 24.10 -3.79
N MET A 844 -41.11 24.34 -4.27
CA MET A 844 -42.29 24.55 -3.43
C MET A 844 -42.57 23.38 -2.48
N GLU A 845 -42.46 22.13 -2.95
CA GLU A 845 -42.75 20.94 -2.14
C GLU A 845 -41.76 20.77 -0.99
N LYS A 846 -40.45 20.93 -1.27
CA LYS A 846 -39.42 20.86 -0.23
C LYS A 846 -39.58 22.01 0.79
N ALA A 847 -39.82 23.23 0.31
CA ALA A 847 -40.05 24.38 1.18
C ALA A 847 -41.25 24.14 2.11
N MET A 848 -42.37 23.63 1.60
CA MET A 848 -43.55 23.28 2.41
C MET A 848 -43.25 22.22 3.47
N GLN A 849 -42.47 21.18 3.14
CA GLN A 849 -42.09 20.15 4.10
C GLN A 849 -41.24 20.72 5.26
N VAL A 850 -40.30 21.60 4.94
CA VAL A 850 -39.46 22.26 5.96
C VAL A 850 -40.29 23.18 6.84
N VAL A 851 -41.16 24.00 6.25
CA VAL A 851 -42.10 24.87 6.98
C VAL A 851 -42.98 24.05 7.93
N ALA A 852 -43.58 22.95 7.46
CA ALA A 852 -44.39 22.08 8.31
C ALA A 852 -43.60 21.50 9.49
N LYS A 853 -42.34 21.11 9.28
CA LYS A 853 -41.44 20.63 10.34
C LYS A 853 -41.11 21.72 11.35
N LEU A 854 -40.80 22.94 10.89
CA LEU A 854 -40.55 24.09 11.77
C LEU A 854 -41.77 24.44 12.64
N LYS A 855 -42.98 24.34 12.07
CA LYS A 855 -44.24 24.49 12.82
C LYS A 855 -44.40 23.42 13.90
N GLN A 856 -44.09 22.15 13.59
CA GLN A 856 -44.13 21.06 14.58
C GLN A 856 -43.14 21.29 15.74
N LEU A 857 -42.02 21.96 15.47
CA LEU A 857 -41.03 22.36 16.48
C LEU A 857 -41.46 23.60 17.29
N GLY A 858 -42.59 24.22 16.94
CA GLY A 858 -43.21 25.32 17.69
C GLY A 858 -42.75 26.72 17.28
N PHE A 859 -42.06 26.87 16.15
CA PHE A 859 -41.76 28.19 15.59
C PHE A 859 -43.01 28.89 15.04
N SER A 860 -43.05 30.22 15.18
CA SER A 860 -43.96 31.07 14.42
C SER A 860 -43.34 31.34 13.06
N ILE A 861 -44.12 31.36 11.98
CA ILE A 861 -43.60 31.60 10.63
C ILE A 861 -44.35 32.77 9.99
N SER A 862 -43.60 33.74 9.48
CA SER A 862 -44.09 34.87 8.68
C SER A 862 -43.69 34.74 7.22
N LEU A 863 -44.59 35.11 6.32
CA LEU A 863 -44.32 35.29 4.89
C LEU A 863 -44.04 36.76 4.63
N ASP A 864 -42.87 37.07 4.06
CA ASP A 864 -42.39 38.41 3.80
C ASP A 864 -42.49 38.83 2.32
N ASP A 865 -42.46 40.15 2.09
CA ASP A 865 -42.59 40.80 0.76
C ASP A 865 -43.84 40.34 -0.02
N PHE A 866 -44.96 40.07 0.68
CA PHE A 866 -46.14 39.55 0.02
C PHE A 866 -46.73 40.57 -0.96
N GLY A 867 -46.78 40.19 -2.24
CA GLY A 867 -47.40 40.99 -3.31
C GLY A 867 -46.45 41.82 -4.19
N SER A 868 -45.13 41.76 -3.97
CA SER A 868 -44.12 42.35 -4.87
C SER A 868 -43.81 41.48 -6.11
N GLY A 869 -44.27 40.21 -6.12
CA GLY A 869 -44.07 39.23 -7.19
C GLY A 869 -45.36 38.65 -7.78
N TYR A 870 -45.24 37.57 -8.59
CA TYR A 870 -46.39 36.81 -9.08
C TYR A 870 -46.96 35.90 -7.98
N SER A 871 -47.66 36.48 -7.00
CA SER A 871 -48.24 35.72 -5.90
C SER A 871 -49.28 34.72 -6.43
N SER A 872 -48.94 33.44 -6.36
CA SER A 872 -49.88 32.39 -6.69
C SER A 872 -50.80 32.20 -5.49
N PHE A 873 -52.06 32.67 -5.56
CA PHE A 873 -53.08 32.39 -4.55
C PHE A 873 -53.22 30.89 -4.22
N ASN A 874 -52.81 30.01 -5.14
CA ASN A 874 -52.73 28.57 -4.89
C ASN A 874 -51.72 28.22 -3.79
N MET A 875 -50.60 28.94 -3.67
CA MET A 875 -49.63 28.72 -2.59
C MET A 875 -50.24 29.06 -1.23
N LEU A 876 -50.95 30.19 -1.12
CA LEU A 876 -51.56 30.63 0.14
C LEU A 876 -52.55 29.63 0.72
N LYS A 877 -53.19 28.83 -0.15
CA LYS A 877 -54.13 27.78 0.27
C LYS A 877 -53.44 26.65 1.05
N ASP A 878 -52.22 26.29 0.65
CA ASP A 878 -51.53 25.09 1.14
C ASP A 878 -50.40 25.41 2.12
N ILE A 879 -49.97 26.68 2.19
CA ILE A 879 -48.90 27.14 3.09
C ILE A 879 -49.42 27.33 4.53
N HIS A 880 -48.72 26.74 5.50
CA HIS A 880 -49.09 26.77 6.92
C HIS A 880 -48.28 27.82 7.70
N VAL A 881 -48.41 29.11 7.33
CA VAL A 881 -47.79 30.24 8.04
C VAL A 881 -48.76 30.90 9.03
N ASP A 882 -48.23 31.67 9.99
CA ASP A 882 -49.01 32.36 11.02
C ASP A 882 -49.26 33.83 10.68
N VAL A 883 -48.35 34.43 9.90
CA VAL A 883 -48.30 35.88 9.65
C VAL A 883 -48.01 36.14 8.18
N ILE A 884 -48.70 37.12 7.59
CA ILE A 884 -48.38 37.68 6.28
C ILE A 884 -47.90 39.11 6.49
N LYS A 885 -46.72 39.44 5.94
CA LYS A 885 -46.20 40.80 5.89
C LYS A 885 -46.47 41.39 4.51
N ILE A 886 -47.21 42.50 4.48
CA ILE A 886 -47.59 43.22 3.28
C ILE A 886 -46.48 44.22 2.96
N ASP A 887 -45.93 44.10 1.75
CA ASP A 887 -44.79 44.89 1.27
C ASP A 887 -45.09 46.41 1.30
N LYS A 888 -44.05 47.21 1.57
CA LYS A 888 -44.11 48.68 1.55
C LYS A 888 -44.55 49.25 0.20
N GLU A 889 -44.39 48.53 -0.90
CA GLU A 889 -44.78 48.98 -2.24
C GLU A 889 -46.29 49.25 -2.36
N PHE A 890 -47.11 48.60 -1.52
CA PHE A 890 -48.54 48.92 -1.40
C PHE A 890 -48.80 50.29 -0.74
N LEU A 891 -47.77 50.92 -0.15
CA LEU A 891 -47.82 52.23 0.50
C LEU A 891 -46.99 53.31 -0.24
N ASN A 892 -46.62 53.08 -1.50
CA ASN A 892 -45.75 53.97 -2.29
C ASN A 892 -46.23 55.43 -2.40
N HIS A 893 -47.51 55.71 -2.18
CA HIS A 893 -48.05 57.07 -2.16
C HIS A 893 -48.13 57.63 -0.72
N HIS A 894 -47.70 58.88 -0.54
CA HIS A 894 -47.82 59.61 0.72
C HIS A 894 -49.29 59.74 1.19
N VAL A 895 -50.22 59.77 0.23
CA VAL A 895 -51.67 59.66 0.43
C VAL A 895 -52.15 58.44 -0.37
N LEU A 896 -52.70 57.44 0.30
CA LEU A 896 -53.18 56.21 -0.34
C LEU A 896 -54.35 56.50 -1.28
N THR A 897 -54.33 55.92 -2.47
CA THR A 897 -55.47 55.99 -3.40
C THR A 897 -56.58 55.03 -2.98
N GLU A 898 -57.80 55.22 -3.48
CA GLU A 898 -58.90 54.26 -3.23
C GLU A 898 -58.55 52.84 -3.65
N ASN A 899 -57.81 52.69 -4.76
CA ASN A 899 -57.35 51.39 -5.23
C ASN A 899 -56.33 50.74 -4.26
N ASP A 900 -55.38 51.51 -3.73
CA ASP A 900 -54.41 51.01 -2.75
C ASP A 900 -55.13 50.47 -1.51
N ILE A 901 -56.12 51.23 -1.02
CA ILE A 901 -56.93 50.88 0.15
C ILE A 901 -57.73 49.60 -0.07
N GLU A 902 -58.41 49.46 -1.21
CA GLU A 902 -59.22 48.27 -1.51
C GLU A 902 -58.36 47.02 -1.72
N ILE A 903 -57.17 47.15 -2.34
CA ILE A 903 -56.23 46.03 -2.49
C ILE A 903 -55.75 45.55 -1.11
N ILE A 904 -55.29 46.47 -0.25
CA ILE A 904 -54.83 46.13 1.11
C ILE A 904 -55.99 45.48 1.90
N ARG A 905 -57.21 46.01 1.79
CA ARG A 905 -58.40 45.43 2.43
C ARG A 905 -58.66 43.99 2.00
N HIS A 906 -58.58 43.70 0.71
CA HIS A 906 -58.74 42.34 0.22
C HIS A 906 -57.65 41.38 0.72
N ILE A 907 -56.40 41.84 0.80
CA ILE A 907 -55.30 41.03 1.36
C ILE A 907 -55.58 40.70 2.84
N VAL A 908 -56.02 41.70 3.61
CA VAL A 908 -56.36 41.54 5.03
C VAL A 908 -57.54 40.58 5.21
N ASP A 909 -58.57 40.68 4.38
CA ASP A 909 -59.72 39.75 4.42
C ASP A 909 -59.30 38.32 4.11
N ILE A 910 -58.43 38.11 3.12
CA ILE A 910 -57.90 36.78 2.78
C ILE A 910 -57.08 36.21 3.94
N ALA A 911 -56.17 36.99 4.52
CA ALA A 911 -55.39 36.59 5.69
C ALA A 911 -56.29 36.18 6.85
N LYS A 912 -57.36 36.95 7.10
CA LYS A 912 -58.37 36.65 8.13
C LYS A 912 -59.11 35.34 7.89
N VAL A 913 -59.50 35.05 6.63
CA VAL A 913 -60.11 33.76 6.24
C VAL A 913 -59.15 32.59 6.48
N LEU A 914 -57.87 32.79 6.19
CA LEU A 914 -56.80 31.80 6.42
C LEU A 914 -56.32 31.75 7.87
N LYS A 915 -56.90 32.57 8.76
CA LYS A 915 -56.53 32.69 10.19
C LYS A 915 -55.08 33.11 10.43
N MET A 916 -54.53 33.90 9.51
CA MET A 916 -53.21 34.50 9.60
C MET A 916 -53.33 35.93 10.15
N LYS A 917 -52.31 36.40 10.87
CA LYS A 917 -52.18 37.81 11.24
C LYS A 917 -51.56 38.60 10.08
N THR A 918 -51.87 39.88 9.99
CA THR A 918 -51.21 40.79 9.03
C THR A 918 -50.26 41.75 9.72
N VAL A 919 -49.08 41.93 9.13
CA VAL A 919 -48.17 43.05 9.39
C VAL A 919 -48.09 43.85 8.11
N ILE A 920 -48.14 45.18 8.19
CA ILE A 920 -47.83 46.01 7.03
C ILE A 920 -46.55 46.79 7.26
N GLU A 921 -45.71 46.80 6.23
CA GLU A 921 -44.39 47.39 6.25
C GLU A 921 -44.35 48.79 5.67
N GLY A 922 -43.31 49.57 6.01
CA GLY A 922 -43.07 50.86 5.39
C GLY A 922 -44.08 51.96 5.76
N VAL A 923 -44.73 51.86 6.91
CA VAL A 923 -45.66 52.93 7.36
C VAL A 923 -44.88 54.18 7.78
N GLU A 924 -45.13 55.30 7.09
CA GLU A 924 -44.39 56.56 7.30
C GLU A 924 -45.26 57.70 7.85
N THR A 925 -46.57 57.67 7.63
CA THR A 925 -47.48 58.77 8.00
C THR A 925 -48.59 58.34 8.95
N LYS A 926 -49.18 59.31 9.67
CA LYS A 926 -50.31 59.05 10.56
C LYS A 926 -51.57 58.67 9.78
N GLU A 927 -51.76 59.28 8.63
CA GLU A 927 -52.89 59.04 7.74
C GLU A 927 -52.91 57.58 7.27
N GLN A 928 -51.74 57.02 6.93
CA GLN A 928 -51.60 55.59 6.62
C GLN A 928 -52.02 54.72 7.82
N VAL A 929 -51.54 55.04 9.03
CA VAL A 929 -51.91 54.31 10.26
C VAL A 929 -53.41 54.29 10.49
N ASP A 930 -54.07 55.44 10.37
CA ASP A 930 -55.50 55.56 10.62
C ASP A 930 -56.32 54.72 9.62
N VAL A 931 -55.95 54.75 8.33
CA VAL A 931 -56.58 53.91 7.28
C VAL A 931 -56.35 52.42 7.54
N LEU A 932 -55.12 52.02 7.87
CA LEU A 932 -54.79 50.61 8.13
C LEU A 932 -55.50 50.06 9.37
N ARG A 933 -55.72 50.91 10.38
CA ARG A 933 -56.52 50.58 11.56
C ARG A 933 -57.99 50.36 11.19
N GLU A 934 -58.56 51.19 10.31
CA GLU A 934 -59.94 51.02 9.82
C GLU A 934 -60.13 49.75 8.99
N ILE A 935 -59.15 49.40 8.16
CA ILE A 935 -59.15 48.14 7.39
C ILE A 935 -59.09 46.90 8.30
N GLY A 936 -58.52 47.05 9.50
CA GLY A 936 -58.39 45.97 10.48
C GLY A 936 -57.07 45.21 10.38
N CYS A 937 -56.01 45.84 9.86
CA CYS A 937 -54.64 45.30 9.94
C CYS A 937 -54.24 45.07 11.40
N ASN A 938 -53.53 43.98 11.70
CA ASN A 938 -53.18 43.65 13.08
C ASN A 938 -51.98 44.46 13.58
N LEU A 939 -50.88 44.40 12.84
CA LEU A 939 -49.59 45.00 13.19
C LEU A 939 -49.12 45.93 12.07
N ALA A 940 -48.30 46.91 12.44
CA ALA A 940 -47.59 47.78 11.49
C ALA A 940 -46.15 47.98 11.92
N GLN A 941 -45.29 48.17 10.91
CA GLN A 941 -43.88 48.46 11.04
C GLN A 941 -43.50 49.57 10.05
N GLY A 942 -42.71 50.54 10.49
CA GLY A 942 -42.30 51.64 9.62
C GLY A 942 -41.76 52.86 10.36
N TYR A 943 -41.25 53.81 9.60
CA TYR A 943 -40.56 55.00 10.13
C TYR A 943 -41.47 55.95 10.90
N TYR A 944 -42.79 55.85 10.73
CA TYR A 944 -43.75 56.55 11.57
C TYR A 944 -43.56 56.22 13.06
N PHE A 945 -43.33 54.94 13.38
CA PHE A 945 -43.18 54.46 14.76
C PHE A 945 -41.73 54.60 15.23
N ALA A 946 -40.81 53.97 14.50
CA ALA A 946 -39.38 54.03 14.74
C ALA A 946 -38.61 53.51 13.52
N LYS A 947 -37.44 54.11 13.25
CA LYS A 947 -36.41 53.48 12.40
C LYS A 947 -35.83 52.26 13.13
N PRO A 948 -35.14 51.34 12.43
CA PRO A 948 -34.40 50.26 13.09
C PRO A 948 -33.48 50.81 14.19
N LEU A 949 -33.62 50.29 15.40
CA LEU A 949 -32.98 50.76 16.63
C LEU A 949 -31.83 49.84 17.03
N THR A 950 -30.83 50.35 17.74
CA THR A 950 -29.87 49.46 18.43
C THR A 950 -30.57 48.68 19.53
N LYS A 951 -29.93 47.62 20.04
CA LYS A 951 -30.48 46.78 21.11
C LYS A 951 -30.92 47.62 22.32
N GLU A 952 -30.08 48.56 22.76
CA GLU A 952 -30.32 49.42 23.91
C GLU A 952 -31.46 50.43 23.66
N ALA A 953 -31.49 51.01 22.45
CA ALA A 953 -32.55 51.96 22.07
C ALA A 953 -33.90 51.26 21.93
N PHE A 954 -33.92 50.02 21.43
CA PHE A 954 -35.13 49.20 21.37
C PHE A 954 -35.65 48.85 22.76
N GLU A 955 -34.79 48.44 23.69
CA GLU A 955 -35.17 48.15 25.08
C GLU A 955 -35.81 49.35 25.77
N HIS A 956 -35.28 50.56 25.54
CA HIS A 956 -35.88 51.78 26.05
C HIS A 956 -37.26 52.02 25.44
N TYR A 957 -37.36 51.95 24.10
CA TYR A 957 -38.62 52.15 23.38
C TYR A 957 -39.72 51.15 23.79
N PHE A 958 -39.36 49.87 23.97
CA PHE A 958 -40.28 48.79 24.37
C PHE A 958 -40.80 48.95 25.80
N ASN A 959 -40.05 49.58 26.70
CA ASN A 959 -40.49 49.82 28.07
C ASN A 959 -41.39 51.06 28.21
N GLU A 960 -41.27 52.04 27.31
CA GLU A 960 -42.05 53.29 27.34
C GLU A 960 -43.42 53.17 26.65
N LYS A 961 -43.55 52.28 25.66
CA LYS A 961 -44.70 52.12 24.76
C LYS A 961 -45.33 50.75 24.92
#